data_AF-A0A1H4GBQ2-F1
#
_entry.id   AF-A0A1H4GBQ2-F1
#
_cell.length_a   1.000
_cell.length_b   1.000
_cell.length_c   1.000
_cell.angle_alpha   90.00
_cell.angle_beta   90.00
_cell.angle_gamma   90.00
#
_symmetry.space_group_name_H-M   'P 1'
#
loop_
_entity.id
_entity.type
_entity.pdbx_description
1 polymer ?
#
loop_
_entity_poly.entity_id
_entity_poly.type
_entity_poly.pdbx_seq_one_letter_code
_entity_poly.pdbx_strand_id
1 'polypeptide(L)'
;MANIIDGLNKATNEDLRKLNAILKTYTLTNYFIQFFRCLGNVFRYIFRIKPKQAGMSFLYTNYQAQFDQMNRDELISWLKNYLISSHRVNIKGKEITDDLLSVSILKKAAHLYKNDSYSHMSPAEMADDLKYKCADRKLTKITGVLKNWFFITLFLFIIACFLIVYYYRNYDLLFFRYYDFFSVHPDMLPRTSIVRNLITGAFVIIEVIWSKKCSSKLFYEKIGQVVALGGLAYNGPFSVSSSELIIPQMKKDVAEKFERGLRALHTLMQQIRTLEQDVQTFESLNLSLKYSINDCKNSIENAKKNPDERLDKKSQAELIQKLQREYELKCDEFKQRKDSIKQINDYLPNLKKEKKNLQNKLIKLLATLWEHKYYTFRFLNSFYDSVLERFEWKSFLKIEERLLEMKETSDVKSLGDFVVGANILSYEFKFLIEADECSVVYSGTKPTELYQVKRSGELKDITLSAKDLEKVLVEFKILPSKKSNTNLSVENLIKEMQKRLKQKDSIIKGLEDEKDKLVVEVETKEMENFAIEEDKKRLIKDRDSLIEEIKKANEEDKEELLKQIDELNASIAFLQEEYDNNNTYKDSIIEKYKKKLDESKMTIKTLDKDIVFLNNQLSDKQFLIDSLESEKKSLEEDIIQLNEKILLIESFLNEANSKIDNSDSKNQDHKETINEHSDTIQKLKSQLQKAKVALGKKQKKIEKLEKEKKSVVSENSKLNEDIENERAQQNQKISELEEKVKELEQKEPSVADILLDEKAFAAFKKCFIDAEKEIDIESPWLARFTVEEEFKKLMKTALDKGVTIKIHYGLKNNKDDRYFSYENLNKKINENSRNRTRFEWSISSIKTLHGLFDKDYPNQLISYRNENAQTHRKIVLVDSKYYMIGSYNFLSYDGRDGRGEVAEKIENSAKTDQYRAVLKFKNYTMTKPEYDCE
;
A
#
# COMPACT_ATOMS: atom_id res chain seq x y z
N MET A 1 -15.77 -33.23 31.31
CA MET A 1 -15.37 -34.35 30.42
C MET A 1 -15.62 -35.63 31.19
N ALA A 2 -16.37 -36.57 30.63
CA ALA A 2 -16.48 -37.89 31.23
C ALA A 2 -15.40 -38.81 30.69
N ASN A 3 -15.06 -39.83 31.46
CA ASN A 3 -14.11 -40.85 31.07
C ASN A 3 -14.79 -42.23 30.98
N ILE A 4 -14.10 -43.24 30.45
CA ILE A 4 -14.67 -44.58 30.28
C ILE A 4 -15.07 -45.21 31.63
N ILE A 5 -14.35 -44.88 32.71
CA ILE A 5 -14.70 -45.33 34.05
C ILE A 5 -16.06 -44.77 34.50
N ASP A 6 -16.39 -43.51 34.19
CA ASP A 6 -17.72 -42.94 34.47
C ASP A 6 -18.84 -43.70 33.76
N GLY A 7 -18.58 -44.14 32.53
CA GLY A 7 -19.49 -45.00 31.79
C GLY A 7 -19.69 -46.35 32.46
N LEU A 8 -18.61 -46.99 32.92
CA LEU A 8 -18.69 -48.24 33.70
C LEU A 8 -19.43 -48.05 35.03
N ASN A 9 -19.24 -46.89 35.68
CA ASN A 9 -19.99 -46.48 36.87
C ASN A 9 -21.49 -46.24 36.60
N LYS A 10 -21.93 -46.17 35.34
CA LYS A 10 -23.35 -46.10 34.93
C LYS A 10 -23.91 -47.42 34.39
N ALA A 11 -23.06 -48.41 34.08
CA ALA A 11 -23.49 -49.70 33.53
C ALA A 11 -24.37 -50.48 34.51
N THR A 12 -25.25 -51.36 34.01
CA THR A 12 -26.07 -52.20 34.89
C THR A 12 -25.20 -53.21 35.64
N ASN A 13 -25.63 -53.64 36.83
CA ASN A 13 -24.90 -54.68 37.58
C ASN A 13 -24.80 -55.98 36.77
N GLU A 14 -25.85 -56.32 36.01
CA GLU A 14 -25.86 -57.51 35.15
C GLU A 14 -24.78 -57.43 34.07
N ASP A 15 -24.64 -56.29 33.40
CA ASP A 15 -23.63 -56.11 32.35
C ASP A 15 -22.20 -56.12 32.91
N LEU A 16 -21.98 -55.51 34.08
CA LEU A 16 -20.70 -55.56 34.77
C LEU A 16 -20.29 -56.99 35.14
N ARG A 17 -21.23 -57.80 35.65
CA ARG A 17 -20.99 -59.22 35.96
C ARG A 17 -20.65 -60.01 34.70
N LYS A 18 -21.41 -59.82 33.62
CA LYS A 18 -21.14 -60.46 32.32
C LYS A 18 -19.76 -60.08 31.80
N LEU A 19 -19.39 -58.79 31.85
CA LEU A 19 -18.08 -58.31 31.43
C LEU A 19 -16.95 -58.92 32.28
N ASN A 20 -17.07 -58.86 33.62
CA ASN A 20 -16.07 -59.42 34.54
C ASN A 20 -15.88 -60.93 34.31
N ALA A 21 -16.98 -61.66 34.10
CA ALA A 21 -16.94 -63.07 33.73
C ALA A 21 -16.23 -63.29 32.38
N ILE A 22 -16.49 -62.49 31.34
CA ILE A 22 -15.76 -62.57 30.05
C ILE A 22 -14.26 -62.37 30.26
N LEU A 23 -13.88 -61.29 30.97
CA LEU A 23 -12.48 -60.93 31.20
C LEU A 23 -11.71 -62.04 31.93
N LYS A 24 -12.34 -62.65 32.94
CA LYS A 24 -11.73 -63.74 33.72
C LYS A 24 -11.71 -65.08 32.98
N THR A 25 -12.77 -65.41 32.25
CA THR A 25 -12.93 -66.72 31.60
C THR A 25 -11.95 -66.90 30.45
N TYR A 26 -11.93 -65.98 29.49
CA TYR A 26 -11.30 -66.18 28.19
C TYR A 26 -9.81 -65.86 28.19
N THR A 27 -8.99 -66.66 28.87
CA THR A 27 -7.52 -66.56 28.84
C THR A 27 -6.89 -67.74 28.10
N LEU A 28 -5.67 -67.58 27.58
CA LEU A 28 -4.94 -68.69 26.93
C LEU A 28 -4.79 -69.89 27.88
N THR A 29 -4.43 -69.62 29.14
CA THR A 29 -4.29 -70.62 30.19
C THR A 29 -5.60 -71.36 30.47
N ASN A 30 -6.71 -70.64 30.65
CA ASN A 30 -8.01 -71.27 30.89
C ASN A 30 -8.48 -72.07 29.68
N TYR A 31 -8.27 -71.56 28.48
CA TYR A 31 -8.61 -72.27 27.25
C TYR A 31 -7.84 -73.59 27.15
N PHE A 32 -6.53 -73.57 27.41
CA PHE A 32 -5.68 -74.76 27.44
C PHE A 32 -6.12 -75.76 28.53
N ILE A 33 -6.35 -75.29 29.77
CA ILE A 33 -6.84 -76.15 30.86
C ILE A 33 -8.18 -76.81 30.50
N GLN A 34 -9.11 -76.04 29.93
CA GLN A 34 -10.42 -76.58 29.54
C GLN A 34 -10.31 -77.56 28.39
N PHE A 35 -9.40 -77.33 27.43
CA PHE A 35 -9.10 -78.30 26.38
C PHE A 35 -8.65 -79.65 26.96
N PHE A 36 -7.67 -79.66 27.88
CA PHE A 36 -7.22 -80.91 28.52
C PHE A 36 -8.29 -81.57 29.37
N ARG A 37 -9.18 -80.79 30.01
CA ARG A 37 -10.34 -81.35 30.72
C ARG A 37 -11.34 -82.01 29.75
N CYS A 38 -11.60 -81.38 28.61
CA CYS A 38 -12.44 -81.96 27.56
C CYS A 38 -11.80 -83.25 27.00
N LEU A 39 -10.50 -83.23 26.71
CA LEU A 39 -9.77 -84.41 26.25
C LEU A 39 -9.79 -85.53 27.32
N GLY A 40 -9.58 -85.18 28.59
CA GLY A 40 -9.71 -86.09 29.71
C GLY A 40 -11.11 -86.69 29.83
N ASN A 41 -12.17 -85.95 29.46
CA ASN A 41 -13.52 -86.49 29.41
C ASN A 41 -13.72 -87.48 28.26
N VAL A 42 -13.05 -87.31 27.12
CA VAL A 42 -13.04 -88.33 26.05
C VAL A 42 -12.40 -89.62 26.57
N PHE A 43 -11.26 -89.53 27.28
CA PHE A 43 -10.66 -90.71 27.91
C PHE A 43 -11.58 -91.33 28.98
N ARG A 44 -12.18 -90.51 29.85
CA ARG A 44 -13.17 -91.01 30.82
C ARG A 44 -14.33 -91.72 30.15
N TYR A 45 -14.82 -91.20 29.02
CA TYR A 45 -15.87 -91.86 28.24
C TYR A 45 -15.41 -93.22 27.72
N ILE A 46 -14.21 -93.30 27.14
CA ILE A 46 -13.59 -94.57 26.70
C ILE A 46 -13.47 -95.56 27.87
N PHE A 47 -13.10 -95.08 29.06
CA PHE A 47 -12.96 -95.88 30.28
C PHE A 47 -14.24 -96.00 31.12
N ARG A 48 -15.41 -95.57 30.60
CA ARG A 48 -16.73 -95.59 31.30
C ARG A 48 -16.77 -94.87 32.66
N ILE A 49 -15.92 -93.88 32.87
CA ILE A 49 -15.90 -92.99 34.04
C ILE A 49 -16.79 -91.78 33.78
N LYS A 50 -17.53 -91.29 34.80
CA LYS A 50 -18.40 -90.11 34.66
C LYS A 50 -17.60 -88.86 34.20
N PRO A 51 -18.08 -88.12 33.18
CA PRO A 51 -17.41 -86.92 32.71
C PRO A 51 -17.49 -85.80 33.76
N LYS A 52 -16.45 -84.96 33.82
CA LYS A 52 -16.47 -83.73 34.64
C LYS A 52 -17.00 -82.57 33.80
N GLN A 53 -17.67 -81.60 34.42
CA GLN A 53 -18.07 -80.38 33.71
C GLN A 53 -16.83 -79.64 33.20
N ALA A 54 -16.78 -79.40 31.89
CA ALA A 54 -15.63 -78.82 31.19
C ALA A 54 -16.11 -77.96 30.01
N GLY A 55 -15.28 -77.00 29.62
CA GLY A 55 -15.53 -76.09 28.51
C GLY A 55 -15.63 -74.62 28.93
N MET A 56 -15.47 -73.74 27.96
CA MET A 56 -15.43 -72.29 28.19
C MET A 56 -16.78 -71.72 28.64
N SER A 57 -17.89 -72.25 28.11
CA SER A 57 -19.24 -71.83 28.52
C SER A 57 -19.52 -72.19 29.99
N PHE A 58 -19.13 -73.38 30.43
CA PHE A 58 -19.25 -73.76 31.84
C PHE A 58 -18.40 -72.88 32.76
N LEU A 59 -17.14 -72.63 32.38
CA LEU A 59 -16.25 -71.77 33.14
C LEU A 59 -16.80 -70.33 33.24
N TYR A 60 -17.41 -69.82 32.15
CA TYR A 60 -18.08 -68.53 32.12
C TYR A 60 -19.24 -68.46 33.13
N THR A 61 -20.16 -69.43 33.10
CA THR A 61 -21.30 -69.48 34.02
C THR A 61 -20.85 -69.56 35.48
N ASN A 62 -19.78 -70.32 35.77
CA ASN A 62 -19.23 -70.41 37.12
C ASN A 62 -18.65 -69.07 37.60
N TYR A 63 -17.90 -68.37 36.75
CA TYR A 63 -17.41 -67.03 37.11
C TYR A 63 -18.54 -66.01 37.22
N GLN A 64 -19.56 -66.09 36.38
CA GLN A 64 -20.74 -65.22 36.48
C GLN A 64 -21.44 -65.40 37.83
N ALA A 65 -21.66 -66.66 38.27
CA ALA A 65 -22.23 -66.97 39.58
C ALA A 65 -21.37 -66.46 40.76
N GLN A 66 -20.04 -66.45 40.62
CA GLN A 66 -19.15 -65.84 41.62
C GLN A 66 -19.32 -64.32 41.69
N PHE A 67 -19.47 -63.66 40.54
CA PHE A 67 -19.70 -62.21 40.47
C PHE A 67 -21.14 -61.81 40.86
N ASP A 68 -22.11 -62.72 40.80
CA ASP A 68 -23.47 -62.48 41.29
C ASP A 68 -23.52 -62.21 42.80
N GLN A 69 -22.54 -62.70 43.55
CA GLN A 69 -22.41 -62.50 45.00
C GLN A 69 -21.79 -61.14 45.37
N MET A 70 -21.22 -60.41 44.40
CA MET A 70 -20.57 -59.13 44.64
C MET A 70 -21.56 -57.96 44.49
N ASN A 71 -21.38 -56.93 45.32
CA ASN A 71 -22.06 -55.66 45.18
C ASN A 71 -21.42 -54.80 44.07
N ARG A 72 -22.02 -53.64 43.76
CA ARG A 72 -21.58 -52.78 42.65
C ARG A 72 -20.14 -52.29 42.84
N ASP A 73 -19.79 -51.81 44.01
CA ASP A 73 -18.47 -51.23 44.30
C ASP A 73 -17.38 -52.30 44.22
N GLU A 74 -17.68 -53.51 44.71
CA GLU A 74 -16.81 -54.69 44.57
C GLU A 74 -16.59 -55.08 43.10
N LEU A 75 -17.65 -55.07 42.28
CA LEU A 75 -17.55 -55.39 40.85
C LEU A 75 -16.67 -54.38 40.10
N ILE A 76 -16.83 -53.09 40.39
CA ILE A 76 -16.03 -52.02 39.77
C ILE A 76 -14.60 -52.03 40.29
N SER A 77 -14.40 -52.21 41.59
CA SER A 77 -13.07 -52.35 42.20
C SER A 77 -12.31 -53.54 41.64
N TRP A 78 -12.97 -54.70 41.50
CA TRP A 78 -12.40 -55.86 40.83
C TRP A 78 -12.01 -55.57 39.39
N LEU A 79 -12.89 -54.89 38.63
CA LEU A 79 -12.62 -54.54 37.24
C LEU A 79 -11.43 -53.57 37.12
N LYS A 80 -11.39 -52.51 37.94
CA LYS A 80 -10.27 -51.57 37.99
C LYS A 80 -8.96 -52.29 38.33
N ASN A 81 -8.96 -53.13 39.37
CA ASN A 81 -7.79 -53.91 39.76
C ASN A 81 -7.36 -54.91 38.69
N TYR A 82 -8.31 -55.56 38.01
CA TYR A 82 -8.03 -56.42 36.87
C TYR A 82 -7.36 -55.62 35.75
N LEU A 83 -7.90 -54.45 35.40
CA LEU A 83 -7.33 -53.59 34.35
C LEU A 83 -5.93 -53.13 34.75
N ILE A 84 -5.73 -52.62 35.96
CA ILE A 84 -4.42 -52.19 36.46
C ILE A 84 -3.39 -53.33 36.44
N SER A 85 -3.74 -54.52 36.94
CA SER A 85 -2.81 -55.66 37.06
C SER A 85 -2.54 -56.38 35.73
N SER A 86 -3.55 -56.48 34.85
CA SER A 86 -3.41 -57.10 33.53
C SER A 86 -2.64 -56.22 32.56
N HIS A 87 -2.67 -54.91 32.78
CA HIS A 87 -1.78 -54.02 32.08
C HIS A 87 -0.39 -54.06 32.75
N ARG A 88 0.63 -54.37 31.96
CA ARG A 88 1.92 -53.67 32.11
C ARG A 88 1.71 -52.19 31.75
N VAL A 89 0.77 -51.51 32.42
CA VAL A 89 0.59 -50.06 32.43
C VAL A 89 1.92 -49.62 33.02
N ASN A 90 2.83 -49.24 32.13
CA ASN A 90 4.20 -48.89 32.46
C ASN A 90 4.19 -47.48 33.06
N ILE A 91 3.37 -47.27 34.09
CA ILE A 91 3.23 -46.01 34.83
C ILE A 91 4.03 -46.24 36.10
N LYS A 92 5.36 -46.16 35.95
CA LYS A 92 6.28 -46.25 37.08
C LYS A 92 5.92 -45.18 38.11
N GLY A 93 5.52 -45.62 39.31
CA GLY A 93 5.56 -44.82 40.54
C GLY A 93 4.54 -43.67 40.67
N LYS A 94 3.38 -43.72 40.01
CA LYS A 94 2.32 -42.69 40.18
C LYS A 94 1.02 -43.29 40.69
N GLU A 95 0.31 -42.53 41.52
CA GLU A 95 -1.08 -42.77 41.90
C GLU A 95 -1.95 -42.86 40.64
N ILE A 96 -2.75 -43.94 40.51
CA ILE A 96 -3.52 -44.21 39.30
C ILE A 96 -4.88 -43.53 39.44
N THR A 97 -5.09 -42.48 38.66
CA THR A 97 -6.39 -41.78 38.56
C THR A 97 -7.29 -42.45 37.52
N ASP A 98 -8.60 -42.26 37.65
CA ASP A 98 -9.59 -42.82 36.72
C ASP A 98 -9.41 -42.28 35.29
N ASP A 99 -8.94 -41.03 35.14
CA ASP A 99 -8.59 -40.44 33.84
C ASP A 99 -7.39 -41.15 33.22
N LEU A 100 -6.32 -41.33 33.99
CA LEU A 100 -5.11 -42.00 33.51
C LEU A 100 -5.37 -43.45 33.11
N LEU A 101 -6.19 -44.16 33.90
CA LEU A 101 -6.66 -45.51 33.58
C LEU A 101 -7.50 -45.52 32.30
N SER A 102 -8.45 -44.58 32.16
CA SER A 102 -9.30 -44.44 30.97
C SER A 102 -8.49 -44.19 29.70
N VAL A 103 -7.54 -43.25 29.73
CA VAL A 103 -6.66 -42.95 28.58
C VAL A 103 -5.84 -44.18 28.18
N SER A 104 -5.33 -44.93 29.16
CA SER A 104 -4.59 -46.17 28.90
C SER A 104 -5.46 -47.22 28.19
N ILE A 105 -6.69 -47.43 28.69
CA ILE A 105 -7.68 -48.34 28.10
C ILE A 105 -7.96 -47.94 26.64
N LEU A 106 -8.20 -46.66 26.37
CA LEU A 106 -8.50 -46.13 25.04
C LEU A 106 -7.32 -46.29 24.08
N LYS A 107 -6.09 -45.91 24.48
CA LYS A 107 -4.87 -46.12 23.68
C LYS A 107 -4.66 -47.60 23.34
N LYS A 108 -5.01 -48.52 24.25
CA LYS A 108 -4.94 -49.97 23.99
C LYS A 108 -6.05 -50.47 23.08
N ALA A 109 -7.28 -49.97 23.22
CA ALA A 109 -8.37 -50.29 22.30
C ALA A 109 -8.09 -49.80 20.86
N ALA A 110 -7.46 -48.63 20.70
CA ALA A 110 -7.10 -48.06 19.41
C ALA A 110 -6.21 -49.00 18.56
N HIS A 111 -5.33 -49.80 19.19
CA HIS A 111 -4.49 -50.78 18.50
C HIS A 111 -5.29 -51.85 17.72
N LEU A 112 -6.58 -52.05 18.03
CA LEU A 112 -7.45 -52.96 17.28
C LEU A 112 -7.68 -52.50 15.84
N TYR A 113 -7.60 -51.20 15.59
CA TYR A 113 -7.97 -50.59 14.33
C TYR A 113 -6.76 -50.14 13.50
N LYS A 114 -5.53 -50.20 14.07
CA LYS A 114 -4.27 -49.81 13.41
C LYS A 114 -4.35 -48.47 12.67
N ASN A 115 -5.08 -47.51 13.23
CA ASN A 115 -5.24 -46.20 12.62
C ASN A 115 -4.31 -45.23 13.34
N ASP A 116 -3.38 -44.65 12.59
CA ASP A 116 -2.43 -43.67 13.12
C ASP A 116 -3.14 -42.37 13.54
N SER A 117 -4.38 -42.12 13.10
CA SER A 117 -5.13 -40.93 13.53
C SER A 117 -5.38 -40.87 15.05
N TYR A 118 -5.42 -42.01 15.75
CA TYR A 118 -5.69 -42.05 17.19
C TYR A 118 -4.57 -41.43 18.03
N SER A 119 -3.32 -41.34 17.55
CA SER A 119 -2.27 -40.63 18.29
C SER A 119 -2.50 -39.12 18.38
N HIS A 120 -3.44 -38.60 17.59
CA HIS A 120 -3.74 -37.17 17.51
C HIS A 120 -5.22 -36.87 17.84
N MET A 121 -5.94 -37.83 18.41
CA MET A 121 -7.28 -37.59 18.95
C MET A 121 -7.19 -37.31 20.43
N SER A 122 -8.03 -36.42 20.95
CA SER A 122 -8.17 -36.31 22.40
C SER A 122 -8.70 -37.61 22.99
N PRO A 123 -8.45 -37.91 24.28
CA PRO A 123 -9.03 -39.08 24.89
C PRO A 123 -10.56 -39.09 24.84
N ALA A 124 -11.20 -37.91 24.87
CA ALA A 124 -12.64 -37.78 24.75
C ALA A 124 -13.12 -38.16 23.33
N GLU A 125 -12.49 -37.61 22.29
CA GLU A 125 -12.78 -37.96 20.89
C GLU A 125 -12.52 -39.44 20.61
N MET A 126 -11.42 -39.97 21.16
CA MET A 126 -11.09 -41.38 21.06
C MET A 126 -12.16 -42.25 21.73
N ALA A 127 -12.69 -41.84 22.87
CA ALA A 127 -13.81 -42.54 23.52
C ALA A 127 -15.08 -42.51 22.67
N ASP A 128 -15.42 -41.35 22.09
CA ASP A 128 -16.61 -41.19 21.26
C ASP A 128 -16.55 -41.98 19.94
N ASP A 129 -15.38 -42.07 19.31
CA ASP A 129 -15.20 -42.89 18.12
C ASP A 129 -15.13 -44.39 18.46
N LEU A 130 -14.38 -44.76 19.50
CA LEU A 130 -14.21 -46.15 19.89
C LEU A 130 -15.48 -46.77 20.47
N LYS A 131 -16.38 -46.01 21.13
CA LYS A 131 -17.61 -46.59 21.69
C LYS A 131 -18.45 -47.27 20.61
N TYR A 132 -18.63 -46.62 19.46
CA TYR A 132 -19.41 -47.18 18.36
C TYR A 132 -18.66 -48.29 17.64
N LYS A 133 -17.36 -48.11 17.35
CA LYS A 133 -16.56 -49.15 16.69
C LYS A 133 -16.45 -50.42 17.53
N CYS A 134 -16.45 -50.29 18.86
CA CYS A 134 -16.40 -51.42 19.77
C CYS A 134 -17.79 -52.00 20.10
N ALA A 135 -18.89 -51.26 19.92
CA ALA A 135 -20.25 -51.72 20.25
C ALA A 135 -20.62 -53.02 19.53
N ASP A 136 -20.24 -53.18 18.26
CA ASP A 136 -20.55 -54.37 17.46
C ASP A 136 -19.62 -55.57 17.73
N ARG A 137 -18.71 -55.48 18.71
CA ARG A 137 -17.77 -56.57 19.00
C ARG A 137 -18.47 -57.75 19.65
N LYS A 138 -18.69 -58.78 18.83
CA LYS A 138 -19.20 -60.08 19.29
C LYS A 138 -18.13 -60.88 20.03
N LEU A 139 -18.57 -61.66 21.03
CA LEU A 139 -17.75 -62.63 21.78
C LEU A 139 -17.04 -63.66 20.88
N THR A 140 -17.53 -63.86 19.66
CA THR A 140 -16.91 -64.72 18.64
C THR A 140 -15.51 -64.27 18.24
N LYS A 141 -15.17 -62.98 18.36
CA LYS A 141 -13.82 -62.46 18.08
C LYS A 141 -12.82 -62.91 19.14
N ILE A 142 -13.18 -62.84 20.42
CA ILE A 142 -12.35 -63.33 21.54
C ILE A 142 -12.12 -64.84 21.41
N THR A 143 -13.19 -65.60 21.20
CA THR A 143 -13.09 -67.05 21.05
C THR A 143 -12.34 -67.46 19.78
N GLY A 144 -12.46 -66.70 18.69
CA GLY A 144 -11.70 -66.90 17.47
C GLY A 144 -10.19 -66.76 17.65
N VAL A 145 -9.73 -65.75 18.42
CA VAL A 145 -8.30 -65.59 18.74
C VAL A 145 -7.76 -66.81 19.49
N LEU A 146 -8.51 -67.31 20.47
CA LEU A 146 -8.14 -68.50 21.24
C LEU A 146 -8.08 -69.76 20.38
N LYS A 147 -9.09 -69.97 19.51
CA LYS A 147 -9.12 -71.08 18.55
C LYS A 147 -7.93 -71.04 17.60
N ASN A 148 -7.66 -69.88 17.00
CA ASN A 148 -6.56 -69.71 16.06
C ASN A 148 -5.20 -69.94 16.72
N TRP A 149 -4.99 -69.40 17.92
CA TRP A 149 -3.79 -69.69 18.70
C TRP A 149 -3.63 -71.21 18.87
N PHE A 150 -4.66 -71.88 19.38
CA PHE A 150 -4.63 -73.31 19.67
C PHE A 150 -4.35 -74.17 18.43
N PHE A 151 -5.04 -73.93 17.31
CA PHE A 151 -4.84 -74.71 16.09
C PHE A 151 -3.45 -74.52 15.49
N ILE A 152 -2.91 -73.29 15.55
CA ILE A 152 -1.56 -73.00 15.05
C ILE A 152 -0.50 -73.62 15.97
N THR A 153 -0.65 -73.50 17.30
CA THR A 153 0.25 -74.15 18.26
C THR A 153 0.23 -75.67 18.11
N LEU A 154 -0.95 -76.27 17.90
CA LEU A 154 -1.09 -77.70 17.63
C LEU A 154 -0.41 -78.10 16.32
N PHE A 155 -0.59 -77.31 15.26
CA PHE A 155 0.05 -77.56 13.96
C PHE A 155 1.57 -77.46 14.05
N LEU A 156 2.11 -76.42 14.71
CA LEU A 156 3.54 -76.25 14.96
C LEU A 156 4.12 -77.39 15.80
N PHE A 157 3.35 -77.86 16.80
CA PHE A 157 3.74 -79.01 17.61
C PHE A 157 3.81 -80.29 16.78
N ILE A 158 2.81 -80.55 15.92
CA ILE A 158 2.81 -81.70 15.00
C ILE A 158 4.01 -81.64 14.05
N ILE A 159 4.32 -80.46 13.48
CA ILE A 159 5.52 -80.27 12.64
C ILE A 159 6.79 -80.56 13.43
N ALA A 160 6.92 -80.03 14.66
CA ALA A 160 8.08 -80.28 15.49
C ALA A 160 8.25 -81.78 15.78
N CYS A 161 7.17 -82.48 16.14
CA CYS A 161 7.17 -83.93 16.31
C CYS A 161 7.55 -84.67 15.01
N PHE A 162 6.97 -84.27 13.88
CA PHE A 162 7.28 -84.87 12.58
C PHE A 162 8.74 -84.67 12.19
N LEU A 163 9.29 -83.47 12.38
CA LEU A 163 10.71 -83.18 12.11
C LEU A 163 11.63 -83.99 13.03
N ILE A 164 11.28 -84.15 14.30
CA ILE A 164 12.00 -85.01 15.23
C ILE A 164 11.97 -86.47 14.73
N VAL A 165 10.79 -87.01 14.42
CA VAL A 165 10.63 -88.39 13.94
C VAL A 165 11.30 -88.61 12.58
N TYR A 166 11.16 -87.67 11.64
CA TYR A 166 11.81 -87.71 10.33
C TYR A 166 13.32 -87.68 10.45
N TYR A 167 13.85 -86.83 11.33
CA TYR A 167 15.28 -86.79 11.64
C TYR A 167 15.74 -88.12 12.22
N TYR A 168 15.04 -88.68 13.23
CA TYR A 168 15.36 -90.00 13.79
C TYR A 168 15.32 -91.10 12.74
N ARG A 169 14.27 -91.16 11.90
CA ARG A 169 14.11 -92.20 10.87
C ARG A 169 15.19 -92.12 9.79
N ASN A 170 15.55 -90.93 9.32
CA ASN A 170 16.59 -90.77 8.29
C ASN A 170 18.00 -90.92 8.86
N TYR A 171 18.23 -90.53 10.11
CA TYR A 171 19.49 -90.86 10.77
C TYR A 171 19.62 -92.36 11.02
N ASP A 172 18.58 -93.06 11.49
CA ASP A 172 18.63 -94.52 11.64
C ASP A 172 18.84 -95.23 10.30
N LEU A 173 18.25 -94.73 9.19
CA LEU A 173 18.45 -95.28 7.84
C LEU A 173 19.85 -95.02 7.27
N LEU A 174 20.47 -93.87 7.54
CA LEU A 174 21.86 -93.58 7.15
C LEU A 174 22.87 -94.28 8.07
N PHE A 175 22.56 -94.39 9.36
CA PHE A 175 23.41 -95.05 10.35
C PHE A 175 23.46 -96.56 10.10
N PHE A 176 22.32 -97.23 9.82
CA PHE A 176 22.32 -98.66 9.46
C PHE A 176 23.00 -98.96 8.12
N ARG A 177 22.99 -98.03 7.15
CA ARG A 177 23.59 -98.27 5.82
C ARG A 177 25.10 -98.00 5.77
N TYR A 178 25.66 -97.33 6.78
CA TYR A 178 27.08 -96.99 6.87
C TYR A 178 27.86 -97.79 7.94
N TYR A 179 27.17 -98.46 8.88
CA TYR A 179 27.79 -99.17 10.01
C TYR A 179 28.18 -100.64 9.78
N ASP A 180 27.93 -101.21 8.61
CA ASP A 180 28.49 -102.52 8.26
C ASP A 180 30.00 -102.48 7.96
N PHE A 181 30.68 -101.32 8.05
CA PHE A 181 32.08 -101.23 7.60
C PHE A 181 33.12 -100.56 8.52
N PHE A 182 32.79 -99.80 9.57
CA PHE A 182 33.84 -99.27 10.47
C PHE A 182 33.40 -99.07 11.93
N SER A 183 34.21 -99.63 12.84
CA SER A 183 34.14 -99.50 14.29
C SER A 183 34.59 -98.10 14.75
N VAL A 184 33.65 -97.21 15.11
CA VAL A 184 33.98 -95.94 15.81
C VAL A 184 32.97 -95.59 16.91
N HIS A 185 33.58 -95.44 18.10
CA HIS A 185 33.35 -94.63 19.31
C HIS A 185 31.94 -94.18 19.80
N PRO A 186 31.67 -94.26 21.13
CA PRO A 186 30.47 -93.73 21.81
C PRO A 186 30.23 -92.21 21.72
N ASP A 187 31.17 -91.44 21.20
CA ASP A 187 31.17 -89.96 21.24
C ASP A 187 30.30 -89.28 20.15
N MET A 188 29.56 -90.05 19.35
CA MET A 188 28.66 -89.55 18.29
C MET A 188 27.18 -89.40 18.74
N LEU A 189 26.80 -89.97 19.89
CA LEU A 189 25.50 -89.76 20.55
C LEU A 189 25.16 -88.28 20.91
N PRO A 190 26.10 -87.33 21.12
CA PRO A 190 25.77 -85.94 21.42
C PRO A 190 25.09 -85.20 20.27
N ARG A 191 25.27 -85.60 18.99
CA ARG A 191 24.76 -84.84 17.84
C ARG A 191 23.25 -84.93 17.65
N THR A 192 22.63 -86.07 17.97
CA THR A 192 21.18 -86.25 17.87
C THR A 192 20.43 -85.50 18.97
N SER A 193 21.02 -85.42 20.17
CA SER A 193 20.46 -84.61 21.27
C SER A 193 20.52 -83.11 20.97
N ILE A 194 21.59 -82.63 20.30
CA ILE A 194 21.71 -81.23 19.88
C ILE A 194 20.63 -80.85 18.87
N VAL A 195 20.38 -81.65 17.82
CA VAL A 195 19.33 -81.33 16.81
C VAL A 195 17.93 -81.39 17.42
N ARG A 196 17.63 -82.39 18.24
CA ARG A 196 16.36 -82.47 18.99
C ARG A 196 16.17 -81.23 19.87
N ASN A 197 17.21 -80.83 20.60
CA ASN A 197 17.17 -79.65 21.46
C ASN A 197 17.05 -78.35 20.66
N LEU A 198 17.62 -78.28 19.45
CA LEU A 198 17.46 -77.15 18.53
C LEU A 198 16.03 -77.06 17.98
N ILE A 199 15.44 -78.17 17.51
CA ILE A 199 14.04 -78.18 17.03
C ILE A 199 13.09 -77.84 18.17
N THR A 200 13.29 -78.45 19.35
CA THR A 200 12.48 -78.16 20.54
C THR A 200 12.66 -76.72 20.98
N GLY A 201 13.89 -76.21 21.00
CA GLY A 201 14.22 -74.82 21.33
C GLY A 201 13.59 -73.84 20.35
N ALA A 202 13.66 -74.11 19.04
CA ALA A 202 13.03 -73.31 18.01
C ALA A 202 11.50 -73.30 18.14
N PHE A 203 10.88 -74.46 18.39
CA PHE A 203 9.44 -74.56 18.68
C PHE A 203 9.06 -73.72 19.91
N VAL A 204 9.80 -73.85 21.02
CA VAL A 204 9.55 -73.07 22.24
C VAL A 204 9.69 -71.57 21.96
N ILE A 205 10.71 -71.13 21.23
CA ILE A 205 10.90 -69.72 20.86
C ILE A 205 9.72 -69.22 20.00
N ILE A 206 9.35 -69.97 18.95
CA ILE A 206 8.24 -69.62 18.06
C ILE A 206 6.93 -69.57 18.86
N GLU A 207 6.67 -70.54 19.73
CA GLU A 207 5.46 -70.58 20.55
C GLU A 207 5.44 -69.44 21.58
N VAL A 208 6.57 -69.08 22.18
CA VAL A 208 6.65 -67.90 23.06
C VAL A 208 6.32 -66.62 22.29
N ILE A 209 6.87 -66.44 21.08
CA ILE A 209 6.59 -65.28 20.24
C ILE A 209 5.11 -65.27 19.80
N TRP A 210 4.59 -66.41 19.36
CA TRP A 210 3.22 -66.57 18.90
C TRP A 210 2.20 -66.37 20.02
N SER A 211 2.40 -67.04 21.16
CA SER A 211 1.59 -66.89 22.37
C SER A 211 1.60 -65.45 22.87
N LYS A 212 2.75 -64.77 22.86
CA LYS A 212 2.82 -63.34 23.20
C LYS A 212 1.98 -62.49 22.24
N LYS A 213 2.07 -62.73 20.93
CA LYS A 213 1.28 -62.02 19.91
C LYS A 213 -0.23 -62.27 20.06
N CYS A 214 -0.63 -63.52 20.28
CA CYS A 214 -2.01 -63.90 20.53
C CYS A 214 -2.55 -63.33 21.85
N SER A 215 -1.73 -63.34 22.91
CA SER A 215 -2.06 -62.74 24.20
C SER A 215 -2.32 -61.24 24.07
N SER A 216 -1.46 -60.51 23.34
CA SER A 216 -1.68 -59.09 23.05
C SER A 216 -2.97 -58.85 22.25
N LYS A 217 -3.22 -59.65 21.21
CA LYS A 217 -4.46 -59.51 20.41
C LYS A 217 -5.71 -59.81 21.24
N LEU A 218 -5.68 -60.88 22.04
CA LEU A 218 -6.76 -61.27 22.94
C LEU A 218 -7.04 -60.18 23.98
N PHE A 219 -5.98 -59.58 24.51
CA PHE A 219 -6.07 -58.46 25.42
C PHE A 219 -6.77 -57.26 24.77
N TYR A 220 -6.37 -56.86 23.57
CA TYR A 220 -7.03 -55.76 22.86
C TYR A 220 -8.51 -56.04 22.61
N GLU A 221 -8.89 -57.27 22.23
CA GLU A 221 -10.29 -57.66 22.05
C GLU A 221 -11.11 -57.54 23.34
N LYS A 222 -10.52 -57.90 24.48
CA LYS A 222 -11.14 -57.74 25.80
C LYS A 222 -11.30 -56.29 26.20
N ILE A 223 -10.27 -55.47 25.98
CA ILE A 223 -10.34 -54.03 26.23
C ILE A 223 -11.40 -53.37 25.34
N GLY A 224 -11.58 -53.85 24.11
CA GLY A 224 -12.69 -53.46 23.25
C GLY A 224 -14.07 -53.69 23.89
N GLN A 225 -14.26 -54.80 24.63
CA GLN A 225 -15.52 -55.05 25.38
C GLN A 225 -15.71 -54.06 26.54
N VAL A 226 -14.64 -53.69 27.22
CA VAL A 226 -14.67 -52.70 28.31
C VAL A 226 -15.08 -51.33 27.76
N VAL A 227 -14.48 -50.91 26.64
CA VAL A 227 -14.81 -49.65 25.96
C VAL A 227 -16.24 -49.67 25.40
N ALA A 228 -16.70 -50.80 24.87
CA ALA A 228 -18.07 -50.96 24.39
C ALA A 228 -19.08 -50.76 25.53
N LEU A 229 -18.91 -51.47 26.65
CA LEU A 229 -19.83 -51.35 27.79
C LEU A 229 -19.78 -49.95 28.41
N GLY A 230 -18.58 -49.45 28.74
CA GLY A 230 -18.44 -48.12 29.34
C GLY A 230 -18.96 -47.03 28.40
N GLY A 231 -18.69 -47.15 27.11
CA GLY A 231 -19.17 -46.25 26.07
C GLY A 231 -20.70 -46.19 25.95
N LEU A 232 -21.36 -47.35 25.84
CA LEU A 232 -22.81 -47.45 25.69
C LEU A 232 -23.56 -47.08 26.97
N ALA A 233 -23.05 -47.47 28.13
CA ALA A 233 -23.68 -47.19 29.42
C ALA A 233 -23.66 -45.71 29.81
N TYR A 234 -22.71 -44.92 29.30
CA TYR A 234 -22.66 -43.49 29.58
C TYR A 234 -23.84 -42.71 28.95
N ASN A 235 -24.35 -43.20 27.81
CA ASN A 235 -25.48 -42.66 27.05
C ASN A 235 -25.36 -41.14 26.74
N GLY A 236 -24.20 -40.73 26.23
CA GLY A 236 -23.87 -39.34 25.85
C GLY A 236 -22.51 -39.23 25.17
N PRO A 237 -22.11 -38.03 24.71
CA PRO A 237 -20.74 -37.77 24.25
C PRO A 237 -19.76 -37.69 25.44
N PHE A 238 -18.55 -38.22 25.25
CA PHE A 238 -17.45 -38.05 26.21
C PHE A 238 -16.75 -36.69 26.02
N SER A 239 -16.75 -36.19 24.78
CA SER A 239 -16.26 -34.86 24.41
C SER A 239 -16.98 -33.75 25.19
N VAL A 240 -16.25 -32.67 25.44
CA VAL A 240 -16.81 -31.45 26.05
C VAL A 240 -17.90 -30.83 25.16
N SER A 241 -18.93 -30.24 25.78
CA SER A 241 -20.02 -29.63 25.03
C SER A 241 -19.58 -28.33 24.36
N SER A 242 -19.93 -28.15 23.08
CA SER A 242 -19.69 -26.90 22.36
C SER A 242 -20.41 -25.70 22.98
N SER A 243 -21.48 -25.93 23.74
CA SER A 243 -22.22 -24.89 24.46
C SER A 243 -21.43 -24.25 25.61
N GLU A 244 -20.28 -24.81 26.00
CA GLU A 244 -19.43 -24.27 27.08
C GLU A 244 -18.25 -23.45 26.58
N LEU A 245 -18.01 -23.45 25.27
CA LEU A 245 -16.92 -22.74 24.59
C LEU A 245 -17.24 -21.25 24.49
N ILE A 246 -16.24 -20.39 24.68
CA ILE A 246 -16.42 -18.93 24.63
C ILE A 246 -16.33 -18.42 23.20
N ILE A 247 -15.45 -18.99 22.37
CA ILE A 247 -15.20 -18.51 21.01
C ILE A 247 -16.51 -18.48 20.19
N PRO A 248 -17.37 -19.53 20.19
CA PRO A 248 -18.68 -19.48 19.52
C PRO A 248 -19.68 -18.49 20.15
N GLN A 249 -19.52 -18.17 21.43
CA GLN A 249 -20.41 -17.26 22.18
C GLN A 249 -20.00 -15.80 22.06
N MET A 250 -18.82 -15.51 21.50
CA MET A 250 -18.38 -14.14 21.27
C MET A 250 -19.39 -13.42 20.38
N LYS A 251 -19.69 -12.17 20.73
CA LYS A 251 -20.49 -11.32 19.87
C LYS A 251 -19.81 -11.23 18.49
N LYS A 252 -20.61 -11.38 17.45
CA LYS A 252 -20.13 -11.49 16.06
C LYS A 252 -19.20 -10.33 15.67
N ASP A 253 -19.52 -9.11 16.09
CA ASP A 253 -18.71 -7.90 15.86
C ASP A 253 -17.31 -8.00 16.49
N VAL A 254 -17.22 -8.53 17.71
CA VAL A 254 -15.94 -8.72 18.42
C VAL A 254 -15.13 -9.85 17.77
N ALA A 255 -15.79 -10.95 17.39
CA ALA A 255 -15.15 -12.07 16.70
C ALA A 255 -14.59 -11.65 15.33
N GLU A 256 -15.39 -10.97 14.51
CA GLU A 256 -14.95 -10.45 13.20
C GLU A 256 -13.83 -9.43 13.34
N LYS A 257 -13.90 -8.54 14.34
CA LYS A 257 -12.82 -7.58 14.63
C LYS A 257 -11.52 -8.28 15.03
N PHE A 258 -11.62 -9.30 15.88
CA PHE A 258 -10.46 -10.09 16.30
C PHE A 258 -9.85 -10.84 15.12
N GLU A 259 -10.67 -11.48 14.28
CA GLU A 259 -10.24 -12.19 13.08
C GLU A 259 -9.52 -11.24 12.10
N ARG A 260 -10.07 -10.06 11.82
CA ARG A 260 -9.38 -9.05 10.99
C ARG A 260 -8.04 -8.61 11.59
N GLY A 261 -8.01 -8.40 12.91
CA GLY A 261 -6.78 -8.07 13.64
C GLY A 261 -5.72 -9.17 13.53
N LEU A 262 -6.14 -10.43 13.64
CA LEU A 262 -5.26 -11.60 13.49
C LEU A 262 -4.69 -11.71 12.07
N ARG A 263 -5.52 -11.54 11.04
CA ARG A 263 -5.04 -11.49 9.64
C ARG A 263 -4.07 -10.34 9.39
N ALA A 264 -4.30 -9.18 10.00
CA ALA A 264 -3.37 -8.05 9.92
C ALA A 264 -2.03 -8.36 10.60
N LEU A 265 -2.05 -9.05 11.75
CA LEU A 265 -0.84 -9.53 12.43
C LEU A 265 -0.05 -10.49 11.52
N HIS A 266 -0.71 -11.49 10.94
CA HIS A 266 -0.10 -12.44 10.01
C HIS A 266 0.48 -11.74 8.77
N THR A 267 -0.22 -10.73 8.24
CA THR A 267 0.26 -9.93 7.10
C THR A 267 1.53 -9.14 7.44
N LEU A 268 1.58 -8.49 8.61
CA LEU A 268 2.78 -7.80 9.09
C LEU A 268 3.95 -8.76 9.29
N MET A 269 3.70 -9.95 9.85
CA MET A 269 4.73 -10.97 10.03
C MET A 269 5.31 -11.42 8.69
N GLN A 270 4.46 -11.64 7.69
CA GLN A 270 4.90 -12.01 6.35
C GLN A 270 5.74 -10.91 5.70
N GLN A 271 5.30 -9.64 5.78
CA GLN A 271 6.06 -8.49 5.27
C GLN A 271 7.44 -8.38 5.94
N ILE A 272 7.51 -8.53 7.26
CA ILE A 272 8.78 -8.52 8.00
C ILE A 272 9.70 -9.64 7.52
N ARG A 273 9.19 -10.88 7.37
CA ARG A 273 9.99 -12.02 6.88
C ARG A 273 10.51 -11.80 5.47
N THR A 274 9.68 -11.32 4.55
CA THR A 274 10.08 -11.03 3.17
C THR A 274 11.19 -9.98 3.13
N LEU A 275 11.03 -8.87 3.86
CA LEU A 275 12.04 -7.82 3.93
C LEU A 275 13.36 -8.29 4.57
N GLU A 276 13.30 -9.13 5.60
CA GLU A 276 14.51 -9.74 6.20
C GLU A 276 15.23 -10.69 5.23
N GLN A 277 14.48 -11.46 4.45
CA GLN A 277 15.02 -12.32 3.39
C GLN A 277 15.65 -11.49 2.26
N ASP A 278 15.01 -10.39 1.85
CA ASP A 278 15.54 -9.47 0.84
C ASP A 278 16.86 -8.85 1.31
N VAL A 279 16.97 -8.42 2.57
CA VAL A 279 18.21 -7.93 3.16
C VAL A 279 19.31 -8.98 3.11
N GLN A 280 19.05 -10.21 3.58
CA GLN A 280 20.04 -11.29 3.54
C GLN A 280 20.49 -11.60 2.11
N THR A 281 19.54 -11.59 1.16
CA THR A 281 19.81 -11.82 -0.26
C THR A 281 20.70 -10.71 -0.82
N PHE A 282 20.36 -9.45 -0.60
CA PHE A 282 21.16 -8.31 -1.06
C PHE A 282 22.54 -8.26 -0.40
N GLU A 283 22.67 -8.61 0.88
CA GLU A 283 23.98 -8.71 1.55
C GLU A 283 24.86 -9.80 0.91
N SER A 284 24.28 -10.98 0.62
CA SER A 284 25.01 -12.06 -0.05
C SER A 284 25.47 -11.68 -1.47
N LEU A 285 24.61 -10.98 -2.23
CA LEU A 285 24.90 -10.49 -3.57
C LEU A 285 25.93 -9.34 -3.55
N ASN A 286 25.91 -8.50 -2.52
CA ASN A 286 26.91 -7.44 -2.36
C ASN A 286 28.28 -8.00 -1.97
N LEU A 287 28.33 -9.11 -1.21
CA LEU A 287 29.59 -9.81 -0.93
C LEU A 287 30.23 -10.33 -2.22
N SER A 288 29.47 -11.02 -3.08
CA SER A 288 29.99 -11.52 -4.36
C SER A 288 30.38 -10.39 -5.32
N LEU A 289 29.55 -9.34 -5.40
CA LEU A 289 29.83 -8.17 -6.23
C LEU A 289 31.09 -7.42 -5.79
N LYS A 290 31.36 -7.36 -4.48
CA LYS A 290 32.58 -6.74 -3.92
C LYS A 290 33.85 -7.46 -4.38
N TYR A 291 33.86 -8.79 -4.45
CA TYR A 291 34.98 -9.54 -5.03
C TYR A 291 35.16 -9.20 -6.51
N SER A 292 34.08 -9.18 -7.28
CA SER A 292 34.13 -8.84 -8.70
C SER A 292 34.60 -7.41 -8.98
N ILE A 293 34.22 -6.43 -8.15
CA ILE A 293 34.72 -5.05 -8.21
C ILE A 293 36.24 -5.03 -7.98
N ASN A 294 36.73 -5.80 -7.00
CA ASN A 294 38.15 -5.89 -6.69
C ASN A 294 38.93 -6.56 -7.84
N ASP A 295 38.37 -7.60 -8.45
CA ASP A 295 38.96 -8.25 -9.63
C ASP A 295 39.03 -7.29 -10.81
N CYS A 296 37.94 -6.57 -11.13
CA CYS A 296 37.96 -5.52 -12.16
C CYS A 296 39.02 -4.45 -11.88
N LYS A 297 39.14 -4.01 -10.62
CA LYS A 297 40.16 -3.05 -10.21
C LYS A 297 41.58 -3.59 -10.44
N ASN A 298 41.83 -4.84 -10.06
CA ASN A 298 43.11 -5.52 -10.29
C ASN A 298 43.40 -5.71 -11.79
N SER A 299 42.39 -6.05 -12.59
CA SER A 299 42.52 -6.18 -14.05
C SER A 299 42.84 -4.84 -14.72
N ILE A 300 42.21 -3.73 -14.27
CA ILE A 300 42.54 -2.37 -14.73
C ILE A 300 43.98 -2.02 -14.36
N GLU A 301 44.42 -2.29 -13.13
CA GLU A 301 45.80 -2.04 -12.70
C GLU A 301 46.82 -2.87 -13.48
N ASN A 302 46.54 -4.15 -13.71
CA ASN A 302 47.43 -5.03 -14.48
C ASN A 302 47.50 -4.58 -15.95
N ALA A 303 46.38 -4.24 -16.58
CA ALA A 303 46.35 -3.74 -17.95
C ALA A 303 47.09 -2.39 -18.12
N LYS A 304 47.20 -1.59 -17.04
CA LYS A 304 48.00 -0.35 -17.00
C LYS A 304 49.49 -0.60 -16.76
N LYS A 305 49.84 -1.55 -15.89
CA LYS A 305 51.23 -1.85 -15.50
C LYS A 305 51.96 -2.76 -16.51
N ASN A 306 51.24 -3.71 -17.10
CA ASN A 306 51.74 -4.71 -18.04
C ASN A 306 50.90 -4.67 -19.33
N PRO A 307 51.13 -3.68 -20.22
CA PRO A 307 50.43 -3.62 -21.50
C PRO A 307 50.78 -4.84 -22.36
N ASP A 308 49.78 -5.43 -23.04
CA ASP A 308 50.01 -6.60 -23.89
C ASP A 308 50.79 -6.18 -25.13
N GLU A 309 52.00 -6.72 -25.31
CA GLU A 309 52.89 -6.42 -26.44
C GLU A 309 52.28 -6.79 -27.81
N ARG A 310 51.20 -7.60 -27.82
CA ARG A 310 50.47 -8.00 -29.04
C ARG A 310 49.37 -7.01 -29.45
N LEU A 311 49.00 -6.06 -28.58
CA LEU A 311 47.97 -5.06 -28.86
C LEU A 311 48.59 -3.71 -29.22
N ASP A 312 48.04 -3.04 -30.24
CA ASP A 312 48.42 -1.65 -30.50
C ASP A 312 47.95 -0.71 -29.38
N LYS A 313 48.54 0.49 -29.30
CA LYS A 313 48.24 1.47 -28.23
C LYS A 313 46.76 1.87 -28.15
N LYS A 314 46.04 1.87 -29.28
CA LYS A 314 44.61 2.23 -29.34
C LYS A 314 43.76 1.09 -28.80
N SER A 315 44.05 -0.14 -29.22
CA SER A 315 43.39 -1.36 -28.76
C SER A 315 43.60 -1.61 -27.25
N GLN A 316 44.80 -1.32 -26.72
CA GLN A 316 45.08 -1.36 -25.28
C GLN A 316 44.27 -0.32 -24.49
N ALA A 317 44.09 0.89 -25.03
CA ALA A 317 43.29 1.94 -24.41
C ALA A 317 41.78 1.60 -24.42
N GLU A 318 41.27 0.99 -25.50
CA GLU A 318 39.88 0.52 -25.61
C GLU A 318 39.58 -0.60 -24.58
N LEU A 319 40.52 -1.52 -24.35
CA LEU A 319 40.40 -2.56 -23.32
C LEU A 319 40.31 -1.96 -21.90
N ILE A 320 41.17 -0.99 -21.59
CA ILE A 320 41.15 -0.29 -20.29
C ILE A 320 39.82 0.47 -20.12
N GLN A 321 39.34 1.15 -21.16
CA GLN A 321 38.07 1.86 -21.13
C GLN A 321 36.87 0.92 -20.92
N LYS A 322 36.88 -0.26 -21.55
CA LYS A 322 35.85 -1.29 -21.35
C LYS A 322 35.84 -1.80 -19.90
N LEU A 323 37.01 -2.10 -19.35
CA LEU A 323 37.14 -2.54 -17.95
C LEU A 323 36.73 -1.44 -16.96
N GLN A 324 37.01 -0.17 -17.27
CA GLN A 324 36.56 0.98 -16.46
C GLN A 324 35.03 1.12 -16.46
N ARG A 325 34.37 1.00 -17.62
CA ARG A 325 32.89 1.00 -17.70
C ARG A 325 32.29 -0.15 -16.90
N GLU A 326 32.86 -1.35 -16.99
CA GLU A 326 32.39 -2.50 -16.22
C GLU A 326 32.58 -2.29 -14.70
N TYR A 327 33.69 -1.69 -14.28
CA TYR A 327 33.94 -1.30 -12.90
C TYR A 327 32.92 -0.27 -12.38
N GLU A 328 32.62 0.76 -13.17
CA GLU A 328 31.64 1.81 -12.82
C GLU A 328 30.23 1.23 -12.67
N LEU A 329 29.78 0.42 -13.63
CA LEU A 329 28.48 -0.27 -13.56
C LEU A 329 28.33 -1.12 -12.30
N LYS A 330 29.36 -1.90 -11.95
CA LYS A 330 29.34 -2.73 -10.73
C LYS A 330 29.36 -1.89 -9.46
N CYS A 331 30.07 -0.75 -9.45
CA CYS A 331 30.05 0.19 -8.32
C CYS A 331 28.67 0.83 -8.13
N ASP A 332 28.00 1.22 -9.21
CA ASP A 332 26.65 1.78 -9.17
C ASP A 332 25.63 0.76 -8.68
N GLU A 333 25.69 -0.47 -9.17
CA GLU A 333 24.84 -1.58 -8.71
C GLU A 333 25.03 -1.87 -7.22
N PHE A 334 26.29 -1.90 -6.76
CA PHE A 334 26.61 -2.06 -5.33
C PHE A 334 26.02 -0.94 -4.48
N LYS A 335 26.10 0.32 -4.95
CA LYS A 335 25.55 1.49 -4.28
C LYS A 335 24.02 1.42 -4.20
N GLN A 336 23.34 1.12 -5.31
CA GLN A 336 21.89 0.99 -5.36
C GLN A 336 21.38 -0.08 -4.38
N ARG A 337 21.99 -1.27 -4.37
CA ARG A 337 21.62 -2.34 -3.42
C ARG A 337 21.87 -1.93 -1.97
N LYS A 338 22.96 -1.23 -1.70
CA LYS A 338 23.27 -0.71 -0.36
C LYS A 338 22.23 0.33 0.09
N ASP A 339 21.78 1.19 -0.80
CA ASP A 339 20.72 2.17 -0.52
C ASP A 339 19.37 1.47 -0.27
N SER A 340 19.03 0.41 -1.02
CA SER A 340 17.86 -0.43 -0.77
C SER A 340 17.91 -1.13 0.60
N ILE A 341 19.05 -1.74 0.95
CA ILE A 341 19.27 -2.34 2.29
C ILE A 341 19.06 -1.28 3.38
N LYS A 342 19.60 -0.07 3.19
CA LYS A 342 19.42 1.03 4.14
C LYS A 342 17.95 1.42 4.29
N GLN A 343 17.22 1.61 3.19
CA GLN A 343 15.79 1.93 3.23
C GLN A 343 14.98 0.85 3.95
N ILE A 344 15.27 -0.43 3.69
CA ILE A 344 14.61 -1.54 4.37
C ILE A 344 14.94 -1.52 5.87
N ASN A 345 16.21 -1.34 6.24
CA ASN A 345 16.63 -1.27 7.64
C ASN A 345 16.07 -0.06 8.39
N ASP A 346 15.79 1.05 7.71
CA ASP A 346 15.11 2.22 8.28
C ASP A 346 13.61 1.97 8.48
N TYR A 347 12.98 1.15 7.62
CA TYR A 347 11.54 0.84 7.67
C TYR A 347 11.18 -0.32 8.61
N LEU A 348 12.01 -1.37 8.66
CA LEU A 348 11.76 -2.62 9.40
C LEU A 348 11.46 -2.42 10.91
N PRO A 349 12.13 -1.49 11.64
CA PRO A 349 11.81 -1.23 13.05
C PRO A 349 10.37 -0.75 13.28
N ASN A 350 9.82 0.05 12.35
CA ASN A 350 8.45 0.54 12.46
C ASN A 350 7.43 -0.59 12.29
N LEU A 351 7.61 -1.45 11.27
CA LEU A 351 6.78 -2.65 11.10
C LEU A 351 6.84 -3.59 12.31
N LYS A 352 8.05 -3.84 12.85
CA LYS A 352 8.22 -4.66 14.06
C LYS A 352 7.49 -4.05 15.26
N LYS A 353 7.50 -2.72 15.40
CA LYS A 353 6.76 -2.00 16.44
C LYS A 353 5.25 -2.11 16.25
N GLU A 354 4.74 -1.94 15.03
CA GLU A 354 3.33 -2.10 14.69
C GLU A 354 2.85 -3.53 14.97
N LYS A 355 3.61 -4.55 14.53
CA LYS A 355 3.36 -5.97 14.82
C LYS A 355 3.22 -6.19 16.32
N LYS A 356 4.21 -5.76 17.11
CA LYS A 356 4.23 -5.94 18.57
C LYS A 356 3.05 -5.25 19.26
N ASN A 357 2.71 -4.04 18.83
CA ASN A 357 1.59 -3.30 19.40
C ASN A 357 0.24 -3.97 19.09
N LEU A 358 0.05 -4.46 17.86
CA LEU A 358 -1.16 -5.17 17.46
C LEU A 358 -1.29 -6.49 18.21
N GLN A 359 -0.19 -7.27 18.27
CA GLN A 359 -0.08 -8.51 19.03
C GLN A 359 -0.50 -8.29 20.49
N ASN A 360 0.07 -7.29 21.18
CA ASN A 360 -0.31 -6.97 22.56
C ASN A 360 -1.80 -6.65 22.75
N LYS A 361 -2.46 -6.02 21.76
CA LYS A 361 -3.90 -5.75 21.84
C LYS A 361 -4.73 -7.01 21.66
N LEU A 362 -4.35 -7.88 20.72
CA LEU A 362 -4.99 -9.17 20.52
C LEU A 362 -4.81 -10.08 21.73
N ILE A 363 -3.60 -10.14 22.32
CA ILE A 363 -3.34 -10.87 23.56
C ILE A 363 -4.28 -10.40 24.66
N LYS A 364 -4.41 -9.09 24.87
CA LYS A 364 -5.32 -8.55 25.91
C LYS A 364 -6.77 -8.97 25.68
N LEU A 365 -7.26 -8.92 24.44
CA LEU A 365 -8.61 -9.34 24.11
C LEU A 365 -8.81 -10.84 24.38
N LEU A 366 -7.87 -11.68 23.95
CA LEU A 366 -7.94 -13.13 24.14
C LEU A 366 -7.81 -13.54 25.61
N ALA A 367 -6.87 -12.93 26.33
CA ALA A 367 -6.66 -13.15 27.76
C ALA A 367 -7.91 -12.78 28.57
N THR A 368 -8.57 -11.67 28.25
CA THR A 368 -9.83 -11.27 28.92
C THR A 368 -10.92 -12.34 28.80
N LEU A 369 -10.93 -13.08 27.68
CA LEU A 369 -11.89 -14.16 27.44
C LEU A 369 -11.46 -15.44 28.18
N TRP A 370 -10.22 -15.89 27.95
CA TRP A 370 -9.76 -17.19 28.40
C TRP A 370 -9.41 -17.23 29.89
N GLU A 371 -8.77 -16.20 30.45
CA GLU A 371 -8.37 -16.22 31.87
C GLU A 371 -9.59 -16.24 32.80
N HIS A 372 -10.69 -15.60 32.41
CA HIS A 372 -11.92 -15.63 33.20
C HIS A 372 -12.56 -17.03 33.24
N LYS A 373 -12.66 -17.72 32.10
CA LYS A 373 -13.28 -19.06 32.02
C LYS A 373 -12.36 -20.18 32.50
N TYR A 374 -11.07 -20.05 32.22
CA TYR A 374 -10.02 -21.04 32.48
C TYR A 374 -9.09 -20.57 33.60
N TYR A 375 -9.66 -19.96 34.65
CA TYR A 375 -8.94 -19.40 35.81
C TYR A 375 -8.08 -20.43 36.57
N THR A 376 -8.31 -21.72 36.35
CA THR A 376 -7.49 -22.82 36.90
C THR A 376 -6.12 -22.94 36.24
N PHE A 377 -5.92 -22.27 35.10
CA PHE A 377 -4.68 -22.25 34.35
C PHE A 377 -3.93 -20.94 34.54
N ARG A 378 -2.61 -21.04 34.45
CA ARG A 378 -1.72 -19.90 34.32
C ARG A 378 -1.25 -19.81 32.88
N PHE A 379 -1.80 -18.87 32.13
CA PHE A 379 -1.39 -18.60 30.76
C PHE A 379 -0.09 -17.79 30.76
N LEU A 380 0.97 -18.30 30.13
CA LEU A 380 2.20 -17.53 29.92
C LEU A 380 2.10 -16.72 28.62
N ASN A 381 2.83 -15.61 28.52
CA ASN A 381 2.83 -14.78 27.31
C ASN A 381 3.23 -15.60 26.06
N SER A 382 4.19 -16.52 26.21
CA SER A 382 4.61 -17.43 25.14
C SER A 382 3.48 -18.31 24.60
N PHE A 383 2.47 -18.60 25.43
CA PHE A 383 1.28 -19.32 24.99
C PHE A 383 0.46 -18.46 24.04
N TYR A 384 0.11 -17.24 24.44
CA TYR A 384 -0.65 -16.35 23.58
C TYR A 384 0.12 -15.97 22.31
N ASP A 385 1.42 -15.73 22.41
CA ASP A 385 2.29 -15.47 21.26
C ASP A 385 2.20 -16.64 20.26
N SER A 386 2.38 -17.86 20.73
CA SER A 386 2.32 -19.04 19.86
C SER A 386 0.94 -19.28 19.24
N VAL A 387 -0.14 -18.96 19.95
CA VAL A 387 -1.52 -19.06 19.43
C VAL A 387 -1.73 -18.02 18.32
N LEU A 388 -1.39 -16.75 18.57
CA LEU A 388 -1.60 -15.66 17.62
C LEU A 388 -0.65 -15.69 16.41
N GLU A 389 0.52 -16.32 16.53
CA GLU A 389 1.52 -16.33 15.46
C GLU A 389 1.44 -17.56 14.54
N ARG A 390 0.71 -18.62 14.94
CA ARG A 390 0.73 -19.93 14.26
C ARG A 390 -0.65 -20.46 13.88
N PHE A 391 -1.73 -19.81 14.31
CA PHE A 391 -3.08 -20.30 14.11
C PHE A 391 -4.02 -19.24 13.55
N GLU A 392 -4.84 -19.63 12.59
CA GLU A 392 -5.93 -18.82 12.05
C GLU A 392 -7.13 -18.82 13.00
N TRP A 393 -8.04 -17.86 12.85
CA TRP A 393 -9.19 -17.70 13.74
C TRP A 393 -10.04 -18.97 13.89
N LYS A 394 -10.31 -19.69 12.78
CA LYS A 394 -11.07 -20.96 12.78
C LYS A 394 -10.45 -22.04 13.68
N SER A 395 -9.14 -21.99 13.87
CA SER A 395 -8.35 -22.97 14.62
C SER A 395 -8.50 -22.77 16.14
N PHE A 396 -8.93 -21.59 16.58
CA PHE A 396 -9.06 -21.25 18.01
C PHE A 396 -10.15 -22.06 18.70
N LEU A 397 -11.22 -22.40 17.98
CA LEU A 397 -12.27 -23.26 18.49
C LEU A 397 -11.68 -24.60 18.94
N LYS A 398 -10.80 -25.19 18.12
CA LYS A 398 -10.19 -26.47 18.41
C LYS A 398 -9.24 -26.39 19.60
N ILE A 399 -8.48 -25.30 19.70
CA ILE A 399 -7.59 -25.05 20.85
C ILE A 399 -8.43 -24.91 22.13
N GLU A 400 -9.53 -24.17 22.08
CA GLU A 400 -10.42 -23.96 23.22
C GLU A 400 -11.10 -25.27 23.68
N GLU A 401 -11.51 -26.14 22.74
CA GLU A 401 -11.99 -27.49 23.06
C GLU A 401 -10.96 -28.26 23.89
N ARG A 402 -9.67 -28.21 23.52
CA ARG A 402 -8.59 -28.87 24.27
C ARG A 402 -8.38 -28.23 25.65
N LEU A 403 -8.46 -26.90 25.76
CA LEU A 403 -8.38 -26.22 27.06
C LEU A 403 -9.53 -26.61 27.98
N LEU A 404 -10.74 -26.75 27.44
CA LEU A 404 -11.90 -27.20 28.20
C LEU A 404 -11.76 -28.65 28.65
N GLU A 405 -11.28 -29.55 27.79
CA GLU A 405 -10.96 -30.92 28.20
C GLU A 405 -9.91 -30.96 29.31
N MET A 406 -8.85 -30.16 29.21
CA MET A 406 -7.84 -30.01 30.26
C MET A 406 -8.43 -29.52 31.58
N LYS A 407 -9.40 -28.60 31.53
CA LYS A 407 -10.01 -27.99 32.72
C LYS A 407 -10.89 -29.00 33.46
N GLU A 408 -11.64 -29.77 32.69
CA GLU A 408 -12.60 -30.73 33.21
C GLU A 408 -11.96 -32.07 33.63
N THR A 409 -10.69 -32.28 33.30
CA THR A 409 -9.94 -33.49 33.67
C THR A 409 -9.43 -33.37 35.11
N SER A 410 -9.57 -34.44 35.90
CA SER A 410 -9.10 -34.46 37.30
C SER A 410 -7.57 -34.47 37.39
N ASP A 411 -6.91 -35.20 36.48
CA ASP A 411 -5.45 -35.28 36.31
C ASP A 411 -5.02 -34.90 34.89
N VAL A 412 -4.57 -33.65 34.72
CA VAL A 412 -4.14 -33.09 33.44
C VAL A 412 -2.95 -33.85 32.83
N LYS A 413 -2.15 -34.57 33.63
CA LYS A 413 -1.02 -35.38 33.13
C LYS A 413 -1.49 -36.56 32.28
N SER A 414 -2.76 -36.96 32.41
CA SER A 414 -3.32 -38.07 31.65
C SER A 414 -3.53 -37.74 30.17
N LEU A 415 -3.70 -36.46 29.82
CA LEU A 415 -4.05 -36.03 28.47
C LEU A 415 -2.86 -35.98 27.50
N GLY A 416 -1.65 -35.79 28.02
CA GLY A 416 -0.46 -35.53 27.22
C GLY A 416 0.66 -36.53 27.45
N ASP A 417 1.55 -36.64 26.47
CA ASP A 417 2.77 -37.41 26.61
C ASP A 417 3.85 -36.56 27.31
N PHE A 418 4.65 -37.19 28.17
CA PHE A 418 5.70 -36.50 28.91
C PHE A 418 6.88 -36.14 27.98
N VAL A 419 7.31 -34.88 28.00
CA VAL A 419 8.40 -34.35 27.17
C VAL A 419 9.49 -33.74 28.04
N VAL A 420 10.71 -34.24 27.89
CA VAL A 420 11.91 -33.71 28.56
C VAL A 420 12.48 -32.59 27.71
N GLY A 421 12.21 -31.34 28.10
CA GLY A 421 12.90 -30.17 27.56
C GLY A 421 14.20 -29.90 28.32
N ALA A 422 15.07 -29.07 27.74
CA ALA A 422 16.39 -28.76 28.29
C ALA A 422 16.40 -28.25 29.74
N ASN A 423 15.28 -27.68 30.26
CA ASN A 423 15.17 -27.16 31.63
C ASN A 423 13.76 -27.21 32.28
N ILE A 424 12.74 -27.83 31.65
CA ILE A 424 11.36 -27.83 32.16
C ILE A 424 10.70 -29.20 31.97
N LEU A 425 10.13 -29.74 33.04
CA LEU A 425 9.27 -30.94 33.01
C LEU A 425 7.90 -30.56 32.44
N SER A 426 7.62 -30.96 31.21
CA SER A 426 6.39 -30.57 30.49
C SER A 426 5.65 -31.77 29.91
N TYR A 427 4.37 -31.56 29.60
CA TYR A 427 3.51 -32.52 28.91
C TYR A 427 3.04 -31.89 27.60
N GLU A 428 2.83 -32.74 26.60
CA GLU A 428 2.39 -32.33 25.28
C GLU A 428 1.08 -33.03 24.93
N PHE A 429 0.00 -32.24 24.83
CA PHE A 429 -1.32 -32.71 24.44
C PHE A 429 -1.52 -32.50 22.95
N LYS A 430 -1.41 -33.58 22.17
CA LYS A 430 -1.46 -33.57 20.70
C LYS A 430 -2.88 -33.64 20.16
N PHE A 431 -3.14 -32.92 19.08
CA PHE A 431 -4.40 -32.92 18.36
C PHE A 431 -4.20 -32.52 16.88
N LEU A 432 -5.23 -32.71 16.04
CA LEU A 432 -5.22 -32.26 14.65
C LEU A 432 -6.09 -31.03 14.44
N ILE A 433 -5.60 -30.15 13.57
CA ILE A 433 -6.40 -29.13 12.90
C ILE A 433 -6.25 -29.35 11.40
N GLU A 434 -7.33 -29.78 10.74
CA GLU A 434 -7.30 -30.25 9.36
C GLU A 434 -6.30 -31.42 9.18
N ALA A 435 -5.13 -31.16 8.58
CA ALA A 435 -4.05 -32.12 8.37
C ALA A 435 -2.78 -31.77 9.17
N ASP A 436 -2.78 -30.67 9.93
CA ASP A 436 -1.61 -30.21 10.66
C ASP A 436 -1.60 -30.77 12.08
N GLU A 437 -0.46 -31.35 12.47
CA GLU A 437 -0.22 -31.81 13.84
C GLU A 437 -0.01 -30.60 14.75
N CYS A 438 -0.85 -30.52 15.78
CA CYS A 438 -0.85 -29.44 16.75
C CYS A 438 -0.66 -30.00 18.16
N SER A 439 -0.13 -29.19 19.07
CA SER A 439 0.00 -29.60 20.47
C SER A 439 -0.04 -28.44 21.45
N VAL A 440 -0.68 -28.64 22.60
CA VAL A 440 -0.57 -27.74 23.75
C VAL A 440 0.53 -28.26 24.67
N VAL A 441 1.49 -27.40 25.02
CA VAL A 441 2.59 -27.71 25.95
C VAL A 441 2.30 -27.08 27.30
N TYR A 442 2.30 -27.89 28.36
CA TYR A 442 1.82 -27.47 29.68
C TYR A 442 2.57 -28.14 30.84
N SER A 443 2.39 -27.61 32.05
CA SER A 443 2.95 -28.19 33.29
C SER A 443 2.03 -29.27 33.87
N GLY A 444 2.62 -30.28 34.51
CA GLY A 444 1.85 -31.28 35.25
C GLY A 444 1.42 -30.82 36.66
N THR A 445 1.60 -29.55 37.01
CA THR A 445 1.32 -29.02 38.36
C THR A 445 -0.03 -28.29 38.39
N LYS A 446 -0.56 -28.03 39.60
CA LYS A 446 -1.73 -27.16 39.81
C LYS A 446 -1.25 -25.89 40.54
N PRO A 447 -1.55 -24.66 40.04
CA PRO A 447 -2.25 -24.37 38.79
C PRO A 447 -1.44 -24.82 37.57
N THR A 448 -2.13 -25.26 36.52
CA THR A 448 -1.48 -25.77 35.30
C THR A 448 -0.98 -24.60 34.47
N GLU A 449 0.34 -24.56 34.24
CA GLU A 449 0.97 -23.52 33.43
C GLU A 449 0.90 -23.93 31.95
N LEU A 450 0.44 -23.02 31.10
CA LEU A 450 0.39 -23.22 29.66
C LEU A 450 1.57 -22.48 29.03
N TYR A 451 2.49 -23.23 28.44
CA TYR A 451 3.75 -22.71 27.92
C TYR A 451 3.62 -22.21 26.47
N GLN A 452 3.11 -23.06 25.57
CA GLN A 452 2.97 -22.76 24.14
C GLN A 452 2.01 -23.71 23.45
N VAL A 453 1.57 -23.34 22.25
CA VAL A 453 0.87 -24.19 21.30
C VAL A 453 1.73 -24.33 20.05
N LYS A 454 1.97 -25.56 19.60
CA LYS A 454 2.76 -25.86 18.41
C LYS A 454 1.86 -26.29 17.26
N ARG A 455 2.34 -26.05 16.04
CA ARG A 455 1.76 -26.51 14.77
C ARG A 455 2.90 -26.93 13.84
N SER A 456 2.71 -28.04 13.12
CA SER A 456 3.68 -28.54 12.13
C SER A 456 3.60 -27.84 10.77
N GLY A 457 2.39 -27.49 10.32
CA GLY A 457 2.13 -26.81 9.05
C GLY A 457 2.26 -25.29 9.09
N GLU A 458 2.28 -24.68 7.91
CA GLU A 458 2.29 -23.22 7.73
C GLU A 458 0.89 -22.61 7.85
N LEU A 459 0.85 -21.29 8.08
CA LEU A 459 -0.39 -20.52 8.09
C LEU A 459 -1.04 -20.51 6.69
N LYS A 460 -2.35 -20.77 6.64
CA LYS A 460 -3.15 -20.74 5.41
C LYS A 460 -4.04 -19.49 5.31
N ASP A 461 -3.77 -18.48 6.13
CA ASP A 461 -4.57 -17.26 6.21
C ASP A 461 -4.33 -16.36 4.97
N ILE A 462 -5.39 -15.71 4.50
CA ILE A 462 -5.32 -14.79 3.36
C ILE A 462 -4.71 -13.48 3.83
N THR A 463 -3.61 -13.04 3.19
CA THR A 463 -2.96 -11.76 3.46
C THR A 463 -3.86 -10.59 3.09
N LEU A 464 -3.79 -9.51 3.88
CA LEU A 464 -4.55 -8.30 3.61
C LEU A 464 -3.85 -7.44 2.54
N SER A 465 -4.65 -6.70 1.77
CA SER A 465 -4.15 -5.62 0.93
C SER A 465 -3.53 -4.51 1.81
N ALA A 466 -2.62 -3.71 1.26
CA ALA A 466 -2.00 -2.60 2.00
C ALA A 466 -3.05 -1.62 2.58
N LYS A 467 -4.12 -1.35 1.81
CA LYS A 467 -5.24 -0.48 2.22
C LYS A 467 -6.04 -1.08 3.37
N ASP A 468 -6.29 -2.39 3.35
CA ASP A 468 -7.07 -3.05 4.41
C ASP A 468 -6.23 -3.27 5.67
N LEU A 469 -4.92 -3.50 5.51
CA LEU A 469 -3.97 -3.49 6.62
C LEU A 469 -3.98 -2.14 7.35
N GLU A 470 -3.88 -1.01 6.61
CA GLU A 470 -3.92 0.33 7.21
C GLU A 470 -5.24 0.58 7.96
N LYS A 471 -6.39 0.22 7.38
CA LYS A 471 -7.71 0.34 8.04
C LYS A 471 -7.76 -0.43 9.35
N VAL A 472 -7.28 -1.67 9.38
CA VAL A 472 -7.28 -2.50 10.59
C VAL A 472 -6.33 -1.92 11.64
N LEU A 473 -5.14 -1.46 11.23
CA LEU A 473 -4.20 -0.81 12.16
C LEU A 473 -4.78 0.50 12.75
N VAL A 474 -5.58 1.25 12.00
CA VAL A 474 -6.35 2.39 12.50
C VAL A 474 -7.48 1.96 13.45
N GLU A 475 -8.24 0.90 13.10
CA GLU A 475 -9.32 0.34 13.93
C GLU A 475 -8.80 -0.10 15.32
N PHE A 476 -7.59 -0.66 15.36
CA PHE A 476 -6.90 -1.05 16.57
C PHE A 476 -6.13 0.10 17.22
N LYS A 477 -6.16 1.33 16.69
CA LYS A 477 -5.40 2.49 17.21
C LYS A 477 -3.90 2.20 17.34
N ILE A 478 -3.34 1.47 16.38
CA ILE A 478 -1.90 1.20 16.24
C ILE A 478 -1.27 2.31 15.41
N LEU A 479 -1.88 2.59 14.26
CA LEU A 479 -1.67 3.82 13.55
C LEU A 479 -2.58 4.89 14.18
N PRO A 480 -2.14 6.16 14.24
CA PRO A 480 -3.03 7.24 14.56
C PRO A 480 -4.19 7.14 13.58
N SER A 481 -5.44 7.12 14.10
CA SER A 481 -6.58 7.36 13.22
C SER A 481 -6.23 8.63 12.46
N LYS A 482 -6.29 8.60 11.13
CA LYS A 482 -6.58 9.83 10.40
C LYS A 482 -7.96 10.31 10.89
N LYS A 483 -7.99 10.89 12.09
CA LYS A 483 -8.81 12.05 12.36
C LYS A 483 -8.34 13.00 11.28
N SER A 484 -9.09 13.11 10.20
CA SER A 484 -8.92 14.22 9.26
C SER A 484 -9.24 15.48 10.07
N ASN A 485 -8.24 15.96 10.80
CA ASN A 485 -8.30 17.17 11.59
C ASN A 485 -7.96 18.31 10.64
N THR A 486 -8.84 18.50 9.65
CA THR A 486 -9.04 19.77 8.97
C THR A 486 -10.55 19.93 8.94
N ASN A 487 -11.06 20.57 9.98
CA ASN A 487 -12.41 21.09 10.05
C ASN A 487 -12.52 22.32 9.13
N LEU A 488 -12.12 22.17 7.87
CA LEU A 488 -12.53 23.05 6.79
C LEU A 488 -13.67 22.30 6.12
N SER A 489 -14.86 22.89 6.15
CA SER A 489 -15.98 22.51 5.28
C SER A 489 -15.44 22.25 3.86
N VAL A 490 -16.04 21.34 3.09
CA VAL A 490 -15.74 21.16 1.66
C VAL A 490 -15.76 22.53 0.95
N GLU A 491 -16.70 23.39 1.34
CA GLU A 491 -16.81 24.78 0.92
C GLU A 491 -15.56 25.64 1.24
N ASN A 492 -14.92 25.42 2.40
CA ASN A 492 -13.71 26.17 2.79
C ASN A 492 -12.44 25.63 2.13
N LEU A 493 -12.35 24.31 1.89
CA LEU A 493 -11.26 23.71 1.10
C LEU A 493 -11.31 24.23 -0.34
N ILE A 494 -12.53 24.30 -0.90
CA ILE A 494 -12.81 24.84 -2.22
C ILE A 494 -12.49 26.34 -2.30
N LYS A 495 -12.93 27.15 -1.33
CA LYS A 495 -12.61 28.58 -1.28
C LYS A 495 -11.11 28.84 -1.18
N GLU A 496 -10.39 28.03 -0.40
CA GLU A 496 -8.95 28.14 -0.28
C GLU A 496 -8.26 27.75 -1.60
N MET A 497 -8.71 26.69 -2.29
CA MET A 497 -8.21 26.34 -3.63
C MET A 497 -8.44 27.45 -4.65
N GLN A 498 -9.65 28.02 -4.73
CA GLN A 498 -9.97 29.14 -5.61
C GLN A 498 -9.09 30.36 -5.31
N LYS A 499 -8.80 30.62 -4.04
CA LYS A 499 -7.90 31.69 -3.62
C LYS A 499 -6.46 31.44 -4.11
N ARG A 500 -5.96 30.21 -4.03
CA ARG A 500 -4.62 29.85 -4.54
C ARG A 500 -4.53 29.94 -6.07
N LEU A 501 -5.59 29.55 -6.78
CA LEU A 501 -5.70 29.71 -8.23
C LEU A 501 -5.71 31.19 -8.63
N LYS A 502 -6.53 32.02 -7.99
CA LYS A 502 -6.53 33.49 -8.24
C LYS A 502 -5.19 34.15 -7.94
N GLN A 503 -4.48 33.70 -6.91
CA GLN A 503 -3.12 34.17 -6.62
C GLN A 503 -2.15 33.81 -7.76
N LYS A 504 -2.25 32.60 -8.30
CA LYS A 504 -1.46 32.15 -9.45
C LYS A 504 -1.75 32.98 -10.70
N ASP A 505 -3.01 33.24 -11.02
CA ASP A 505 -3.41 34.07 -12.17
C ASP A 505 -2.89 35.51 -12.05
N SER A 506 -2.96 36.10 -10.85
CA SER A 506 -2.45 37.45 -10.61
C SER A 506 -0.92 37.54 -10.82
N ILE A 507 -0.17 36.51 -10.46
CA ILE A 507 1.28 36.46 -10.66
C ILE A 507 1.59 36.34 -12.16
N ILE A 508 0.88 35.47 -12.88
CA ILE A 508 1.08 35.25 -14.32
C ILE A 508 0.77 36.53 -15.10
N LYS A 509 -0.36 37.19 -14.83
CA LYS A 509 -0.73 38.45 -15.49
C LYS A 509 0.30 39.55 -15.24
N GLY A 510 0.83 39.63 -14.01
CA GLY A 510 1.90 40.58 -13.69
C GLY A 510 3.20 40.34 -14.45
N LEU A 511 3.53 39.09 -14.78
CA LEU A 511 4.69 38.74 -15.61
C LEU A 511 4.45 39.07 -17.09
N GLU A 512 3.23 38.89 -17.61
CA GLU A 512 2.87 39.28 -18.98
C GLU A 512 3.06 40.79 -19.19
N ASP A 513 2.52 41.62 -18.29
CA ASP A 513 2.65 43.08 -18.36
C ASP A 513 4.11 43.56 -18.29
N GLU A 514 4.97 42.83 -17.58
CA GLU A 514 6.38 43.17 -17.41
C GLU A 514 7.23 42.70 -18.58
N LYS A 515 6.87 41.56 -19.19
CA LYS A 515 7.46 41.08 -20.44
C LYS A 515 7.25 42.09 -21.56
N ASP A 516 6.02 42.57 -21.73
CA ASP A 516 5.68 43.50 -22.81
C ASP A 516 6.47 44.81 -22.68
N LYS A 517 6.73 45.26 -21.44
CA LYS A 517 7.60 46.42 -21.17
C LYS A 517 9.05 46.13 -21.53
N LEU A 518 9.58 44.97 -21.13
CA LEU A 518 10.97 44.58 -21.41
C LEU A 518 11.24 44.50 -22.91
N VAL A 519 10.34 43.91 -23.69
CA VAL A 519 10.48 43.78 -25.15
C VAL A 519 10.63 45.16 -25.78
N VAL A 520 9.76 46.10 -25.43
CA VAL A 520 9.81 47.46 -25.98
C VAL A 520 11.11 48.18 -25.58
N GLU A 521 11.56 47.98 -24.35
CA GLU A 521 12.76 48.66 -23.82
C GLU A 521 14.06 48.11 -24.45
N VAL A 522 14.16 46.79 -24.63
CA VAL A 522 15.28 46.12 -25.29
C VAL A 522 15.38 46.53 -26.76
N GLU A 523 14.27 46.44 -27.51
CA GLU A 523 14.24 46.84 -28.93
C GLU A 523 14.61 48.32 -29.11
N THR A 524 14.18 49.19 -28.18
CA THR A 524 14.56 50.62 -28.22
C THR A 524 16.07 50.77 -28.07
N LYS A 525 16.70 50.06 -27.14
CA LYS A 525 18.14 50.13 -26.89
C LYS A 525 18.98 49.54 -28.02
N GLU A 526 18.49 48.51 -28.69
CA GLU A 526 19.15 47.95 -29.87
C GLU A 526 19.14 48.93 -31.05
N MET A 527 18.05 49.65 -31.24
CA MET A 527 17.96 50.70 -32.25
C MET A 527 18.88 51.90 -31.93
N GLU A 528 18.95 52.32 -30.67
CA GLU A 528 19.90 53.35 -30.22
C GLU A 528 21.35 52.91 -30.50
N ASN A 529 21.70 51.66 -30.19
CA ASN A 529 23.03 51.10 -30.44
C ASN A 529 23.37 51.00 -31.94
N PHE A 530 22.38 50.64 -32.77
CA PHE A 530 22.55 50.63 -34.21
C PHE A 530 22.88 52.04 -34.75
N ALA A 531 22.16 53.06 -34.31
CA ALA A 531 22.43 54.44 -34.69
C ALA A 531 23.81 54.93 -34.23
N ILE A 532 24.20 54.60 -32.98
CA ILE A 532 25.52 54.94 -32.43
C ILE A 532 26.65 54.31 -33.26
N GLU A 533 26.52 53.04 -33.65
CA GLU A 533 27.53 52.35 -34.47
C GLU A 533 27.65 52.93 -35.88
N GLU A 534 26.54 53.33 -36.52
CA GLU A 534 26.58 54.01 -37.83
C GLU A 534 27.24 55.40 -37.74
N ASP A 535 26.90 56.20 -36.72
CA ASP A 535 27.55 57.49 -36.50
C ASP A 535 29.05 57.33 -36.22
N LYS A 536 29.43 56.33 -35.43
CA LYS A 536 30.83 56.01 -35.14
C LYS A 536 31.60 55.62 -36.41
N LYS A 537 31.00 54.80 -37.30
CA LYS A 537 31.60 54.46 -38.60
C LYS A 537 31.83 55.71 -39.46
N ARG A 538 30.88 56.65 -39.47
CA ARG A 538 31.01 57.93 -40.19
C ARG A 538 32.18 58.74 -39.63
N LEU A 539 32.24 58.93 -38.31
CA LEU A 539 33.32 59.69 -37.67
C LEU A 539 34.70 59.06 -37.88
N ILE A 540 34.79 57.72 -37.86
CA ILE A 540 36.04 57.00 -38.18
C ILE A 540 36.47 57.28 -39.61
N LYS A 541 35.54 57.25 -40.57
CA LYS A 541 35.84 57.56 -41.97
C LYS A 541 36.31 59.00 -42.15
N ASP A 542 35.66 59.96 -41.49
CA ASP A 542 36.04 61.38 -41.54
C ASP A 542 37.43 61.58 -40.92
N ARG A 543 37.70 60.95 -39.77
CA ARG A 543 39.03 60.96 -39.13
C ARG A 543 40.10 60.38 -40.04
N ASP A 544 39.85 59.24 -40.65
CA ASP A 544 40.81 58.56 -41.53
C ASP A 544 41.10 59.40 -42.78
N SER A 545 40.11 60.15 -43.29
CA SER A 545 40.30 61.13 -44.37
C SER A 545 41.22 62.29 -43.94
N LEU A 546 40.99 62.86 -42.75
CA LEU A 546 41.83 63.94 -42.21
C LEU A 546 43.27 63.48 -41.94
N ILE A 547 43.46 62.22 -41.51
CA ILE A 547 44.80 61.62 -41.36
C ILE A 547 45.54 61.57 -42.71
N GLU A 548 44.84 61.26 -43.80
CA GLU A 548 45.42 61.28 -45.15
C GLU A 548 45.71 62.70 -45.66
N GLU A 549 44.92 63.70 -45.24
CA GLU A 549 45.15 65.11 -45.56
C GLU A 549 46.37 65.69 -44.81
N ILE A 550 46.57 65.33 -43.54
CA ILE A 550 47.75 65.70 -42.75
C ILE A 550 49.06 65.27 -43.42
N LYS A 551 49.08 64.11 -44.08
CA LYS A 551 50.27 63.62 -44.80
C LYS A 551 50.70 64.53 -45.96
N LYS A 552 49.82 65.43 -46.42
CA LYS A 552 50.02 66.32 -47.57
C LYS A 552 50.05 67.81 -47.20
N ALA A 553 49.79 68.17 -45.95
CA ALA A 553 49.62 69.54 -45.48
C ALA A 553 50.94 70.22 -45.04
N ASN A 554 50.94 71.55 -44.98
CA ASN A 554 52.04 72.36 -44.44
C ASN A 554 52.00 72.40 -42.89
N GLU A 555 53.04 72.91 -42.20
CA GLU A 555 53.13 72.83 -40.73
C GLU A 555 52.00 73.57 -39.97
N GLU A 556 51.47 74.66 -40.51
CA GLU A 556 50.40 75.45 -39.88
C GLU A 556 49.03 74.76 -40.04
N ASP A 557 48.76 74.21 -41.23
CA ASP A 557 47.56 73.42 -41.52
C ASP A 557 47.54 72.08 -40.75
N LYS A 558 48.72 71.49 -40.48
CA LYS A 558 48.83 70.25 -39.70
C LYS A 558 48.36 70.41 -38.26
N GLU A 559 48.65 71.53 -37.62
CA GLU A 559 48.25 71.76 -36.22
C GLU A 559 46.73 71.88 -36.09
N GLU A 560 46.08 72.55 -37.04
CA GLU A 560 44.62 72.67 -37.09
C GLU A 560 43.94 71.32 -37.40
N LEU A 561 44.47 70.54 -38.35
CA LEU A 561 43.96 69.21 -38.68
C LEU A 561 44.16 68.20 -37.54
N LEU A 562 45.27 68.27 -36.79
CA LEU A 562 45.49 67.43 -35.60
C LEU A 562 44.44 67.72 -34.52
N LYS A 563 44.11 69.00 -34.31
CA LYS A 563 43.05 69.39 -33.37
C LYS A 563 41.67 68.83 -33.78
N GLN A 564 41.34 68.86 -35.07
CA GLN A 564 40.10 68.26 -35.59
C GLN A 564 40.07 66.74 -35.40
N ILE A 565 41.20 66.05 -35.57
CA ILE A 565 41.32 64.61 -35.30
C ILE A 565 41.12 64.30 -33.82
N ASP A 566 41.68 65.11 -32.91
CA ASP A 566 41.48 64.94 -31.47
C ASP A 566 40.00 65.13 -31.08
N GLU A 567 39.32 66.10 -31.68
CA GLU A 567 37.87 66.32 -31.51
C GLU A 567 37.03 65.12 -32.03
N LEU A 568 37.41 64.53 -33.17
CA LEU A 568 36.77 63.32 -33.70
C LEU A 568 37.05 62.09 -32.84
N ASN A 569 38.28 61.91 -32.35
CA ASN A 569 38.63 60.81 -31.44
C ASN A 569 37.86 60.92 -30.12
N ALA A 570 37.72 62.13 -29.56
CA ALA A 570 36.90 62.37 -28.38
C ALA A 570 35.42 62.03 -28.63
N SER A 571 34.89 62.36 -29.81
CA SER A 571 33.52 62.04 -30.19
C SER A 571 33.29 60.53 -30.40
N ILE A 572 34.25 59.84 -31.02
CA ILE A 572 34.22 58.36 -31.17
C ILE A 572 34.28 57.68 -29.81
N ALA A 573 35.14 58.15 -28.90
CA ALA A 573 35.25 57.61 -27.55
C ALA A 573 33.96 57.82 -26.74
N PHE A 574 33.33 58.99 -26.87
CA PHE A 574 32.04 59.27 -26.24
C PHE A 574 30.93 58.34 -26.77
N LEU A 575 30.83 58.14 -28.08
CA LEU A 575 29.87 57.21 -28.68
C LEU A 575 30.12 55.76 -28.25
N GLN A 576 31.39 55.36 -28.13
CA GLN A 576 31.74 54.03 -27.61
C GLN A 576 31.27 53.85 -26.17
N GLU A 577 31.48 54.86 -25.31
CA GLU A 577 31.00 54.83 -23.93
C GLU A 577 29.47 54.78 -23.85
N GLU A 578 28.76 55.51 -24.72
CA GLU A 578 27.29 55.47 -24.80
C GLU A 578 26.77 54.09 -25.24
N TYR A 579 27.42 53.46 -26.23
CA TYR A 579 27.13 52.09 -26.69
C TYR A 579 27.31 51.05 -25.57
N ASP A 580 28.44 51.13 -24.84
CA ASP A 580 28.75 50.21 -23.74
C ASP A 580 27.80 50.38 -22.55
N ASN A 581 27.41 51.63 -22.24
CA ASN A 581 26.42 51.94 -21.22
C ASN A 581 25.03 51.40 -21.59
N ASN A 582 24.63 51.53 -22.86
CA ASN A 582 23.35 50.98 -23.35
C ASN A 582 23.33 49.45 -23.30
N ASN A 583 24.41 48.77 -23.65
CA ASN A 583 24.52 47.31 -23.53
C ASN A 583 24.48 46.87 -22.06
N THR A 584 25.23 47.54 -21.18
CA THR A 584 25.22 47.26 -19.74
C THR A 584 23.82 47.44 -19.14
N TYR A 585 23.12 48.50 -19.56
CA TYR A 585 21.73 48.73 -19.17
C TYR A 585 20.81 47.61 -19.68
N LYS A 586 20.93 47.23 -20.96
CA LYS A 586 20.17 46.13 -21.58
C LYS A 586 20.36 44.81 -20.83
N ASP A 587 21.60 44.46 -20.48
CA ASP A 587 21.90 43.25 -19.73
C ASP A 587 21.29 43.31 -18.32
N SER A 588 21.36 44.47 -17.66
CA SER A 588 20.81 44.65 -16.31
C SER A 588 19.28 44.49 -16.24
N ILE A 589 18.55 44.99 -17.24
CA ILE A 589 17.07 44.87 -17.29
C ILE A 589 16.64 43.44 -17.60
N ILE A 590 17.39 42.74 -18.48
CA ILE A 590 17.17 41.32 -18.79
C ILE A 590 17.44 40.46 -17.56
N GLU A 591 18.55 40.69 -16.84
CA GLU A 591 18.88 39.94 -15.62
C GLU A 591 17.85 40.14 -14.52
N LYS A 592 17.39 41.39 -14.32
CA LYS A 592 16.34 41.72 -13.35
C LYS A 592 15.02 40.99 -13.67
N TYR A 593 14.65 40.92 -14.95
CA TYR A 593 13.47 40.18 -15.38
C TYR A 593 13.62 38.66 -15.20
N LYS A 594 14.79 38.08 -15.57
CA LYS A 594 15.09 36.66 -15.37
C LYS A 594 14.98 36.25 -13.90
N LYS A 595 15.53 37.06 -12.99
CA LYS A 595 15.44 36.82 -11.55
C LYS A 595 13.99 36.79 -11.05
N LYS A 596 13.17 37.77 -11.49
CA LYS A 596 11.76 37.85 -11.10
C LYS A 596 10.92 36.73 -11.70
N LEU A 597 11.25 36.27 -12.90
CA LEU A 597 10.66 35.10 -13.53
C LEU A 597 10.95 33.84 -12.69
N ASP A 598 12.19 33.63 -12.26
CA ASP A 598 12.58 32.46 -11.45
C ASP A 598 11.91 32.46 -10.06
N GLU A 599 11.84 33.61 -9.39
CA GLU A 599 11.12 33.78 -8.13
C GLU A 599 9.63 33.45 -8.27
N SER A 600 9.03 33.89 -9.38
CA SER A 600 7.63 33.63 -9.69
C SER A 600 7.37 32.15 -10.04
N LYS A 601 8.27 31.49 -10.79
CA LYS A 601 8.21 30.04 -11.06
C LYS A 601 8.28 29.22 -9.78
N MET A 602 9.14 29.59 -8.83
CA MET A 602 9.24 28.91 -7.53
C MET A 602 7.96 29.09 -6.70
N THR A 603 7.37 30.28 -6.73
CA THR A 603 6.10 30.57 -6.06
C THR A 603 4.94 29.76 -6.66
N ILE A 604 4.85 29.72 -7.99
CA ILE A 604 3.85 28.93 -8.72
C ILE A 604 4.00 27.43 -8.40
N LYS A 605 5.22 26.88 -8.42
CA LYS A 605 5.49 25.48 -8.06
C LYS A 605 5.06 25.13 -6.64
N THR A 606 5.10 26.10 -5.73
CA THR A 606 4.65 25.93 -4.34
C THR A 606 3.13 25.92 -4.28
N LEU A 607 2.46 26.85 -4.97
CA LEU A 607 1.01 26.87 -5.10
C LEU A 607 0.46 25.61 -5.77
N ASP A 608 1.16 25.04 -6.76
CA ASP A 608 0.75 23.78 -7.41
C ASP A 608 0.80 22.58 -6.45
N LYS A 609 1.82 22.51 -5.59
CA LYS A 609 1.89 21.49 -4.54
C LYS A 609 0.73 21.62 -3.54
N ASP A 610 0.40 22.85 -3.15
CA ASP A 610 -0.72 23.12 -2.26
C ASP A 610 -2.06 22.73 -2.90
N ILE A 611 -2.25 23.05 -4.19
CA ILE A 611 -3.43 22.66 -4.96
C ILE A 611 -3.55 21.14 -5.09
N VAL A 612 -2.46 20.42 -5.38
CA VAL A 612 -2.45 18.94 -5.44
C VAL A 612 -2.79 18.33 -4.08
N PHE A 613 -2.26 18.90 -3.01
CA PHE A 613 -2.57 18.48 -1.64
C PHE A 613 -4.05 18.68 -1.29
N LEU A 614 -4.64 19.82 -1.65
CA LEU A 614 -6.07 20.10 -1.46
C LEU A 614 -6.95 19.19 -2.34
N ASN A 615 -6.52 18.88 -3.57
CA ASN A 615 -7.18 17.92 -4.47
C ASN A 615 -7.22 16.50 -3.90
N ASN A 616 -6.10 16.04 -3.33
CA ASN A 616 -6.05 14.72 -2.71
C ASN A 616 -7.01 14.64 -1.52
N GLN A 617 -7.14 15.73 -0.75
CA GLN A 617 -8.14 15.82 0.31
C GLN A 617 -9.59 15.79 -0.24
N LEU A 618 -9.87 16.42 -1.39
CA LEU A 618 -11.18 16.33 -2.04
C LEU A 618 -11.45 14.91 -2.57
N SER A 619 -10.46 14.24 -3.16
CA SER A 619 -10.57 12.86 -3.62
C SER A 619 -10.88 11.89 -2.47
N ASP A 620 -10.25 12.08 -1.31
CA ASP A 620 -10.53 11.30 -0.10
C ASP A 620 -11.98 11.50 0.38
N LYS A 621 -12.53 12.72 0.21
CA LYS A 621 -13.94 13.01 0.51
C LYS A 621 -14.88 12.41 -0.54
N GLN A 622 -14.51 12.40 -1.82
CA GLN A 622 -15.29 11.73 -2.88
C GLN A 622 -15.36 10.21 -2.64
N PHE A 623 -14.26 9.59 -2.23
CA PHE A 623 -14.25 8.17 -1.86
C PHE A 623 -15.18 7.85 -0.68
N LEU A 624 -15.33 8.79 0.27
CA LEU A 624 -16.29 8.67 1.37
C LEU A 624 -17.74 8.75 0.87
N ILE A 625 -18.04 9.59 -0.12
CA ILE A 625 -19.37 9.68 -0.76
C ILE A 625 -19.71 8.37 -1.45
N ASP A 626 -18.80 7.82 -2.25
CA ASP A 626 -19.01 6.55 -2.96
C ASP A 626 -19.26 5.39 -1.98
N SER A 627 -18.55 5.39 -0.84
CA SER A 627 -18.78 4.44 0.25
C SER A 627 -20.17 4.60 0.86
N LEU A 628 -20.62 5.83 1.11
CA LEU A 628 -21.97 6.09 1.64
C LEU A 628 -23.07 5.73 0.63
N GLU A 629 -22.82 5.87 -0.67
CA GLU A 629 -23.73 5.43 -1.74
C GLU A 629 -23.88 3.90 -1.79
N SER A 630 -22.78 3.18 -1.61
CA SER A 630 -22.82 1.72 -1.52
C SER A 630 -23.61 1.24 -0.29
N GLU A 631 -23.46 1.92 0.87
CA GLU A 631 -24.24 1.62 2.08
C GLU A 631 -25.73 1.91 1.84
N LYS A 632 -26.05 3.01 1.15
CA LYS A 632 -27.44 3.33 0.77
C LYS A 632 -28.06 2.25 -0.10
N LYS A 633 -27.35 1.81 -1.16
CA LYS A 633 -27.84 0.79 -2.10
C LYS A 633 -28.11 -0.54 -1.39
N SER A 634 -27.21 -0.95 -0.49
CA SER A 634 -27.41 -2.15 0.33
C SER A 634 -28.65 -2.03 1.25
N LEU A 635 -28.87 -0.85 1.84
CA LEU A 635 -30.06 -0.60 2.66
C LEU A 635 -31.36 -0.58 1.84
N GLU A 636 -31.33 -0.13 0.58
CA GLU A 636 -32.46 -0.18 -0.36
C GLU A 636 -32.80 -1.63 -0.74
N GLU A 637 -31.80 -2.46 -1.03
CA GLU A 637 -31.97 -3.90 -1.30
C GLU A 637 -32.58 -4.63 -0.09
N ASP A 638 -32.11 -4.31 1.11
CA ASP A 638 -32.66 -4.82 2.36
C ASP A 638 -34.14 -4.43 2.56
N ILE A 639 -34.52 -3.21 2.16
CA ILE A 639 -35.91 -2.74 2.23
C ILE A 639 -36.78 -3.49 1.23
N ILE A 640 -36.29 -3.75 0.02
CA ILE A 640 -36.99 -4.55 -0.99
C ILE A 640 -37.28 -5.96 -0.43
N GLN A 641 -36.27 -6.63 0.13
CA GLN A 641 -36.44 -7.96 0.72
C GLN A 641 -37.37 -7.97 1.94
N LEU A 642 -37.32 -6.91 2.77
CA LEU A 642 -38.24 -6.76 3.90
C LEU A 642 -39.67 -6.53 3.44
N ASN A 643 -39.88 -5.74 2.38
CA ASN A 643 -41.20 -5.52 1.79
C ASN A 643 -41.77 -6.79 1.16
N GLU A 644 -40.95 -7.59 0.47
CA GLU A 644 -41.35 -8.90 -0.05
C GLU A 644 -41.78 -9.85 1.07
N LYS A 645 -41.03 -9.87 2.18
CA LYS A 645 -41.40 -10.66 3.38
C LYS A 645 -42.68 -10.15 4.03
N ILE A 646 -42.89 -8.84 4.09
CA ILE A 646 -44.13 -8.25 4.60
C ILE A 646 -45.31 -8.67 3.72
N LEU A 647 -45.20 -8.58 2.40
CA LEU A 647 -46.19 -9.04 1.43
C LEU A 647 -46.51 -10.53 1.60
N LEU A 648 -45.49 -11.36 1.77
CA LEU A 648 -45.65 -12.80 1.99
C LEU A 648 -46.37 -13.09 3.31
N ILE A 649 -45.99 -12.42 4.40
CA ILE A 649 -46.63 -12.55 5.72
C ILE A 649 -48.09 -12.07 5.66
N GLU A 650 -48.37 -10.96 4.96
CA GLU A 650 -49.74 -10.45 4.75
C GLU A 650 -50.59 -11.43 3.93
N SER A 651 -50.00 -12.11 2.92
CA SER A 651 -50.68 -13.16 2.16
C SER A 651 -51.03 -14.38 3.02
N PHE A 652 -50.10 -14.85 3.87
CA PHE A 652 -50.36 -15.95 4.80
C PHE A 652 -51.37 -15.58 5.88
N LEU A 653 -51.37 -14.31 6.33
CA LEU A 653 -52.39 -13.81 7.26
C LEU A 653 -53.78 -13.85 6.63
N ASN A 654 -53.92 -13.40 5.38
CA ASN A 654 -55.21 -13.43 4.68
C ASN A 654 -55.70 -14.87 4.46
N GLU A 655 -54.80 -15.78 4.07
CA GLU A 655 -55.14 -17.19 3.90
C GLU A 655 -55.57 -17.83 5.22
N ALA A 656 -54.82 -17.59 6.31
CA ALA A 656 -55.15 -18.10 7.64
C ALA A 656 -56.48 -17.53 8.17
N ASN A 657 -56.75 -16.23 7.97
CA ASN A 657 -58.03 -15.61 8.34
C ASN A 657 -59.19 -16.25 7.56
N SER A 658 -59.05 -16.44 6.24
CA SER A 658 -60.09 -17.09 5.42
C SER A 658 -60.37 -18.54 5.82
N LYS A 659 -59.35 -19.26 6.32
CA LYS A 659 -59.50 -20.62 6.86
C LYS A 659 -60.26 -20.62 8.18
N ILE A 660 -60.04 -19.65 9.06
CA ILE A 660 -60.86 -19.47 10.28
C ILE A 660 -62.30 -19.14 9.91
N ASP A 661 -62.54 -18.17 9.03
CA ASP A 661 -63.89 -17.73 8.63
C ASP A 661 -64.71 -18.88 8.01
N ASN A 662 -64.06 -19.74 7.20
CA ASN A 662 -64.68 -20.95 6.65
C ASN A 662 -64.94 -22.03 7.71
N SER A 663 -64.09 -22.13 8.74
CA SER A 663 -64.19 -23.12 9.82
C SER A 663 -65.28 -22.74 10.84
N ASP A 664 -65.49 -21.45 11.09
CA ASP A 664 -66.58 -20.95 11.95
C ASP A 664 -67.98 -21.21 11.34
N SER A 665 -68.09 -21.42 10.03
CA SER A 665 -69.35 -21.74 9.35
C SER A 665 -69.80 -23.22 9.44
N LYS A 666 -68.95 -24.12 9.97
CA LYS A 666 -69.24 -25.56 10.13
C LYS A 666 -69.06 -26.01 11.59
N ASN A 667 -70.19 -26.13 12.30
CA ASN A 667 -70.46 -26.79 13.60
C ASN A 667 -69.27 -27.18 14.52
N GLN A 668 -69.27 -26.61 15.73
CA GLN A 668 -68.81 -27.00 17.08
C GLN A 668 -67.65 -28.01 17.35
N ASP A 669 -67.22 -28.84 16.39
CA ASP A 669 -66.17 -29.87 16.54
C ASP A 669 -64.76 -29.40 16.08
N HIS A 670 -64.56 -28.13 15.70
CA HIS A 670 -63.26 -27.63 15.18
C HIS A 670 -62.59 -26.57 16.07
N LYS A 671 -62.97 -26.51 17.36
CA LYS A 671 -62.47 -25.50 18.32
C LYS A 671 -60.94 -25.55 18.52
N GLU A 672 -60.35 -26.74 18.45
CA GLU A 672 -58.90 -26.94 18.52
C GLU A 672 -58.19 -26.36 17.29
N THR A 673 -58.75 -26.62 16.10
CA THR A 673 -58.24 -26.12 14.82
C THR A 673 -58.35 -24.59 14.72
N ILE A 674 -59.42 -23.99 15.25
CA ILE A 674 -59.59 -22.54 15.32
C ILE A 674 -58.57 -21.91 16.28
N ASN A 675 -58.31 -22.53 17.43
CA ASN A 675 -57.28 -22.05 18.37
C ASN A 675 -55.86 -22.11 17.78
N GLU A 676 -55.51 -23.19 17.08
CA GLU A 676 -54.21 -23.32 16.40
C GLU A 676 -54.02 -22.26 15.30
N HIS A 677 -55.05 -21.99 14.50
CA HIS A 677 -55.00 -20.93 13.49
C HIS A 677 -54.95 -19.53 14.13
N SER A 678 -55.65 -19.31 15.24
CA SER A 678 -55.60 -18.05 16.00
C SER A 678 -54.21 -17.77 16.57
N ASP A 679 -53.55 -18.78 17.16
CA ASP A 679 -52.17 -18.68 17.65
C ASP A 679 -51.19 -18.39 16.50
N THR A 680 -51.42 -18.98 15.34
CA THR A 680 -50.62 -18.74 14.13
C THR A 680 -50.78 -17.31 13.64
N ILE A 681 -52.01 -16.79 13.60
CA ILE A 681 -52.31 -15.39 13.26
C ILE A 681 -51.66 -14.42 14.25
N GLN A 682 -51.70 -14.72 15.55
CA GLN A 682 -51.07 -13.87 16.57
C GLN A 682 -49.55 -13.83 16.41
N LYS A 683 -48.91 -14.97 16.11
CA LYS A 683 -47.48 -15.06 15.79
C LYS A 683 -47.15 -14.25 14.53
N LEU A 684 -47.91 -14.41 13.45
CA LEU A 684 -47.70 -13.68 12.19
C LEU A 684 -47.88 -12.15 12.36
N LYS A 685 -48.90 -11.69 13.10
CA LYS A 685 -49.09 -10.26 13.43
C LYS A 685 -47.90 -9.69 14.22
N SER A 686 -47.36 -10.45 15.17
CA SER A 686 -46.17 -10.02 15.94
C SER A 686 -44.91 -9.92 15.07
N GLN A 687 -44.74 -10.82 14.11
CA GLN A 687 -43.63 -10.80 13.14
C GLN A 687 -43.78 -9.65 12.15
N LEU A 688 -44.99 -9.39 11.66
CA LEU A 688 -45.32 -8.26 10.80
C LEU A 688 -45.00 -6.92 11.47
N GLN A 689 -45.37 -6.76 12.75
CA GLN A 689 -45.08 -5.53 13.50
C GLN A 689 -43.58 -5.30 13.68
N LYS A 690 -42.81 -6.36 13.98
CA LYS A 690 -41.34 -6.27 14.08
C LYS A 690 -40.71 -5.90 12.73
N ALA A 691 -41.20 -6.44 11.63
CA ALA A 691 -40.74 -6.13 10.28
C ALA A 691 -41.04 -4.67 9.89
N LYS A 692 -42.25 -4.17 10.16
CA LYS A 692 -42.64 -2.77 9.88
C LYS A 692 -41.82 -1.75 10.69
N VAL A 693 -41.52 -2.05 11.96
CA VAL A 693 -40.64 -1.20 12.79
C VAL A 693 -39.19 -1.18 12.27
N ALA A 694 -38.67 -2.32 11.83
CA ALA A 694 -37.33 -2.40 11.25
C ALA A 694 -37.25 -1.62 9.92
N LEU A 695 -38.29 -1.73 9.08
CA LEU A 695 -38.43 -0.99 7.82
C LEU A 695 -38.41 0.53 8.06
N GLY A 696 -39.22 1.02 9.00
CA GLY A 696 -39.29 2.45 9.32
C GLY A 696 -37.98 3.04 9.86
N LYS A 697 -37.17 2.23 10.59
CA LYS A 697 -35.83 2.64 11.03
C LYS A 697 -34.84 2.76 9.87
N LYS A 698 -34.88 1.83 8.90
CA LYS A 698 -34.02 1.85 7.72
C LYS A 698 -34.39 2.99 6.76
N GLN A 699 -35.68 3.25 6.54
CA GLN A 699 -36.18 4.37 5.72
C GLN A 699 -35.74 5.74 6.26
N LYS A 700 -35.86 5.98 7.58
CA LYS A 700 -35.38 7.22 8.20
C LYS A 700 -33.87 7.43 8.07
N LYS A 701 -33.08 6.34 8.04
CA LYS A 701 -31.64 6.42 7.84
C LYS A 701 -31.29 6.76 6.38
N ILE A 702 -32.02 6.21 5.41
CA ILE A 702 -31.88 6.55 3.98
C ILE A 702 -32.23 8.03 3.74
N GLU A 703 -33.34 8.54 4.27
CA GLU A 703 -33.70 9.96 4.11
C GLU A 703 -32.62 10.92 4.63
N LYS A 704 -31.94 10.54 5.72
CA LYS A 704 -30.84 11.34 6.28
C LYS A 704 -29.62 11.32 5.36
N LEU A 705 -29.27 10.15 4.83
CA LEU A 705 -28.15 9.97 3.89
C LEU A 705 -28.42 10.64 2.53
N GLU A 706 -29.67 10.63 2.06
CA GLU A 706 -30.05 11.32 0.81
C GLU A 706 -29.93 12.84 0.93
N LYS A 707 -30.32 13.41 2.07
CA LYS A 707 -30.16 14.85 2.31
C LYS A 707 -28.69 15.26 2.34
N GLU A 708 -27.82 14.47 2.98
CA GLU A 708 -26.37 14.71 2.98
C GLU A 708 -25.75 14.52 1.59
N LYS A 709 -26.10 13.47 0.85
CA LYS A 709 -25.60 13.22 -0.52
C LYS A 709 -26.00 14.35 -1.48
N LYS A 710 -27.26 14.79 -1.43
CA LYS A 710 -27.80 15.74 -2.40
C LYS A 710 -27.16 17.13 -2.27
N SER A 711 -26.76 17.56 -1.07
CA SER A 711 -26.03 18.83 -0.90
C SER A 711 -24.61 18.76 -1.45
N VAL A 712 -23.92 17.62 -1.26
CA VAL A 712 -22.51 17.46 -1.65
C VAL A 712 -22.36 17.23 -3.16
N VAL A 713 -23.27 16.47 -3.79
CA VAL A 713 -23.22 16.17 -5.23
C VAL A 713 -23.53 17.40 -6.10
N SER A 714 -24.42 18.29 -5.63
CA SER A 714 -24.72 19.54 -6.36
C SER A 714 -23.58 20.55 -6.32
N GLU A 715 -22.72 20.52 -5.29
CA GLU A 715 -21.55 21.39 -5.17
C GLU A 715 -20.33 20.85 -5.93
N ASN A 716 -20.12 19.53 -5.99
CA ASN A 716 -18.94 18.93 -6.65
C ASN A 716 -19.01 18.91 -8.18
N SER A 717 -20.20 18.73 -8.77
CA SER A 717 -20.34 18.47 -10.21
C SER A 717 -20.08 19.69 -11.08
N LYS A 718 -20.59 20.87 -10.71
CA LYS A 718 -20.35 22.11 -11.46
C LYS A 718 -18.90 22.59 -11.36
N LEU A 719 -18.23 22.27 -10.25
CA LEU A 719 -16.94 22.85 -9.91
C LEU A 719 -15.75 22.03 -10.42
N ASN A 720 -15.88 20.70 -10.52
CA ASN A 720 -14.83 19.86 -11.12
C ASN A 720 -14.63 20.17 -12.62
N GLU A 721 -15.72 20.51 -13.32
CA GLU A 721 -15.68 20.90 -14.73
C GLU A 721 -14.97 22.26 -14.90
N ASP A 722 -15.23 23.22 -14.01
CA ASP A 722 -14.52 24.51 -13.99
C ASP A 722 -13.02 24.34 -13.70
N ILE A 723 -12.64 23.48 -12.74
CA ILE A 723 -11.23 23.24 -12.35
C ILE A 723 -10.42 22.56 -13.47
N GLU A 724 -10.99 21.59 -14.18
CA GLU A 724 -10.29 20.91 -15.28
C GLU A 724 -10.11 21.84 -16.49
N ASN A 725 -11.13 22.64 -16.81
CA ASN A 725 -11.06 23.61 -17.89
C ASN A 725 -10.03 24.71 -17.61
N GLU A 726 -9.96 25.23 -16.38
CA GLU A 726 -8.95 26.23 -15.98
C GLU A 726 -7.52 25.67 -16.02
N ARG A 727 -7.28 24.43 -15.57
CA ARG A 727 -5.95 23.79 -15.61
C ARG A 727 -5.44 23.57 -17.03
N ALA A 728 -6.32 23.15 -17.94
CA ALA A 728 -5.95 22.92 -19.33
C ALA A 728 -5.54 24.24 -20.01
N GLN A 729 -6.31 25.30 -19.80
CA GLN A 729 -6.00 26.64 -20.34
C GLN A 729 -4.68 27.20 -19.76
N GLN A 730 -4.42 26.99 -18.46
CA GLN A 730 -3.20 27.48 -17.80
C GLN A 730 -1.93 26.75 -18.26
N ASN A 731 -1.95 25.41 -18.38
CA ASN A 731 -0.78 24.65 -18.80
C ASN A 731 -0.40 24.93 -20.26
N GLN A 732 -1.41 25.14 -21.12
CA GLN A 732 -1.19 25.57 -22.49
C GLN A 732 -0.50 26.93 -22.54
N LYS A 733 -0.95 27.90 -21.71
CA LYS A 733 -0.39 29.24 -21.71
C LYS A 733 1.03 29.34 -21.14
N ILE A 734 1.35 28.52 -20.12
CA ILE A 734 2.73 28.40 -19.60
C ILE A 734 3.66 27.83 -20.67
N SER A 735 3.23 26.78 -21.39
CA SER A 735 4.01 26.20 -22.48
C SER A 735 4.26 27.20 -23.62
N GLU A 736 3.23 27.96 -24.03
CA GLU A 736 3.35 29.01 -25.05
C GLU A 736 4.30 30.14 -24.62
N LEU A 737 4.36 30.45 -23.32
CA LEU A 737 5.25 31.48 -22.77
C LEU A 737 6.70 30.99 -22.70
N GLU A 738 6.94 29.74 -22.29
CA GLU A 738 8.28 29.14 -22.25
C GLU A 738 8.86 28.96 -23.66
N GLU A 739 8.03 28.58 -24.62
CA GLU A 739 8.42 28.46 -26.03
C GLU A 739 8.75 29.83 -26.65
N LYS A 740 7.97 30.87 -26.36
CA LYS A 740 8.27 32.24 -26.83
C LYS A 740 9.48 32.87 -26.16
N VAL A 741 9.77 32.56 -24.89
CA VAL A 741 11.02 33.00 -24.23
C VAL A 741 12.23 32.38 -24.93
N LYS A 742 12.12 31.11 -25.31
CA LYS A 742 13.15 30.39 -26.05
C LYS A 742 13.32 30.89 -27.49
N GLU A 743 12.22 31.27 -28.16
CA GLU A 743 12.28 31.93 -29.47
C GLU A 743 12.94 33.31 -29.42
N LEU A 744 12.67 34.09 -28.37
CA LEU A 744 13.24 35.44 -28.18
C LEU A 744 14.74 35.38 -27.86
N GLU A 745 15.21 34.33 -27.20
CA GLU A 745 16.65 34.06 -27.02
C GLU A 745 17.35 33.65 -28.34
N GLN A 746 16.59 33.38 -29.42
CA GLN A 746 17.12 32.76 -30.66
C GLN A 746 16.82 33.53 -31.96
N LYS A 747 16.08 34.64 -31.94
CA LYS A 747 15.72 35.41 -33.16
C LYS A 747 16.62 36.63 -33.36
N GLU A 748 17.31 36.68 -34.50
CA GLU A 748 17.84 37.93 -35.06
C GLU A 748 16.70 38.81 -35.59
N PRO A 749 16.79 40.15 -35.49
CA PRO A 749 15.71 41.07 -35.80
C PRO A 749 15.30 41.03 -37.29
N SER A 750 13.99 41.07 -37.55
CA SER A 750 13.40 41.04 -38.90
C SER A 750 13.63 42.35 -39.66
N VAL A 751 13.75 42.24 -40.98
CA VAL A 751 14.20 43.28 -41.93
C VAL A 751 13.40 44.59 -41.82
N ALA A 752 14.04 45.54 -41.15
CA ALA A 752 13.86 46.98 -41.15
C ALA A 752 14.04 47.62 -42.54
N ASP A 753 13.13 48.48 -43.00
CA ASP A 753 13.47 49.44 -44.07
C ASP A 753 14.23 50.61 -43.43
N ILE A 754 15.56 50.52 -43.46
CA ILE A 754 16.45 51.59 -42.98
C ILE A 754 16.51 52.69 -44.04
N LEU A 755 16.06 53.88 -43.64
CA LEU A 755 16.03 55.08 -44.46
C LEU A 755 17.12 56.04 -43.97
N LEU A 756 17.90 56.58 -44.91
CA LEU A 756 19.00 57.50 -44.63
C LEU A 756 18.70 58.89 -45.21
N ASP A 757 19.11 59.93 -44.49
CA ASP A 757 19.14 61.33 -44.89
C ASP A 757 17.83 61.82 -45.52
N GLU A 758 17.88 62.24 -46.79
CA GLU A 758 16.73 62.74 -47.53
C GLU A 758 15.57 61.75 -47.57
N LYS A 759 15.83 60.43 -47.55
CA LYS A 759 14.78 59.40 -47.53
C LYS A 759 14.07 59.33 -46.18
N ALA A 760 14.82 59.47 -45.08
CA ALA A 760 14.24 59.53 -43.74
C ALA A 760 13.34 60.77 -43.60
N PHE A 761 13.80 61.92 -44.10
CA PHE A 761 13.02 63.14 -44.12
C PHE A 761 11.79 63.06 -45.03
N ALA A 762 11.93 62.50 -46.23
CA ALA A 762 10.81 62.30 -47.16
C ALA A 762 9.74 61.37 -46.57
N ALA A 763 10.15 60.29 -45.90
CA ALA A 763 9.22 59.38 -45.24
C ALA A 763 8.52 60.03 -44.04
N PHE A 764 9.23 60.86 -43.26
CA PHE A 764 8.61 61.66 -42.21
C PHE A 764 7.54 62.62 -42.76
N LYS A 765 7.83 63.34 -43.85
CA LYS A 765 6.81 64.19 -44.51
C LYS A 765 5.61 63.38 -44.97
N LYS A 766 5.86 62.18 -45.48
CA LYS A 766 4.83 61.27 -45.96
C LYS A 766 3.86 60.86 -44.84
N CYS A 767 4.29 60.78 -43.58
CA CYS A 767 3.39 60.53 -42.45
C CYS A 767 2.21 61.51 -42.38
N PHE A 768 2.41 62.80 -42.67
CA PHE A 768 1.34 63.80 -42.68
C PHE A 768 0.43 63.70 -43.92
N ILE A 769 0.92 63.05 -44.97
CA ILE A 769 0.16 62.81 -46.20
C ILE A 769 -0.66 61.52 -46.07
N ASP A 770 -0.08 60.46 -45.52
CA ASP A 770 -0.65 59.12 -45.44
C ASP A 770 -1.67 58.97 -44.30
N ALA A 771 -1.59 59.80 -43.26
CA ALA A 771 -2.50 59.73 -42.12
C ALA A 771 -3.96 60.03 -42.51
N GLU A 772 -4.88 59.21 -42.00
CA GLU A 772 -6.32 59.37 -42.19
C GLU A 772 -7.07 59.70 -40.89
N LYS A 773 -6.54 59.29 -39.73
CA LYS A 773 -7.21 59.45 -38.43
C LYS A 773 -6.35 60.18 -37.42
N GLU A 774 -5.12 59.70 -37.19
CA GLU A 774 -4.25 60.26 -36.17
C GLU A 774 -2.76 60.13 -36.49
N ILE A 775 -2.00 61.14 -36.06
CA ILE A 775 -0.53 61.13 -36.05
C ILE A 775 -0.10 61.36 -34.61
N ASP A 776 0.63 60.41 -34.03
CA ASP A 776 1.22 60.56 -32.70
C ASP A 776 2.73 60.73 -32.83
N ILE A 777 3.28 61.86 -32.36
CA ILE A 777 4.70 62.19 -32.43
C ILE A 777 5.24 62.25 -31.00
N GLU A 778 6.30 61.51 -30.71
CA GLU A 778 7.10 61.72 -29.51
C GLU A 778 8.46 62.29 -29.93
N SER A 779 8.86 63.43 -29.35
CA SER A 779 10.19 63.97 -29.52
C SER A 779 10.60 64.79 -28.28
N PRO A 780 11.75 64.51 -27.65
CA PRO A 780 12.21 65.23 -26.47
C PRO A 780 12.41 66.73 -26.72
N TRP A 781 12.80 67.08 -27.96
CA TRP A 781 13.10 68.44 -28.37
C TRP A 781 12.37 68.79 -29.67
N LEU A 782 11.88 70.02 -29.75
CA LEU A 782 11.21 70.60 -30.91
C LEU A 782 11.83 71.97 -31.22
N ALA A 783 12.82 71.95 -32.10
CA ALA A 783 13.58 73.12 -32.51
C ALA A 783 12.81 73.98 -33.53
N ARG A 784 13.45 75.04 -34.04
CA ARG A 784 12.85 76.04 -34.92
C ARG A 784 12.22 75.45 -36.18
N PHE A 785 12.74 74.35 -36.73
CA PHE A 785 12.15 73.67 -37.89
C PHE A 785 10.63 73.43 -37.75
N THR A 786 10.18 73.07 -36.55
CA THR A 786 8.75 72.80 -36.27
C THR A 786 7.83 74.03 -36.39
N VAL A 787 8.40 75.23 -36.48
CA VAL A 787 7.67 76.50 -36.71
C VAL A 787 8.07 77.19 -38.02
N GLU A 788 8.79 76.49 -38.90
CA GLU A 788 9.04 76.94 -40.26
C GLU A 788 7.83 76.66 -41.17
N GLU A 789 7.71 77.41 -42.27
CA GLU A 789 6.56 77.32 -43.19
C GLU A 789 6.37 75.92 -43.78
N GLU A 790 7.44 75.15 -43.95
CA GLU A 790 7.36 73.78 -44.46
C GLU A 790 6.63 72.86 -43.48
N PHE A 791 7.00 72.85 -42.20
CA PHE A 791 6.37 72.00 -41.20
C PHE A 791 4.90 72.41 -40.95
N LYS A 792 4.62 73.72 -40.92
CA LYS A 792 3.25 74.23 -40.83
C LYS A 792 2.36 73.73 -41.96
N LYS A 793 2.87 73.69 -43.20
CA LYS A 793 2.12 73.16 -44.35
C LYS A 793 1.81 71.67 -44.19
N LEU A 794 2.73 70.87 -43.67
CA LEU A 794 2.51 69.45 -43.39
C LEU A 794 1.41 69.25 -42.35
N MET A 795 1.50 69.97 -41.23
CA MET A 795 0.46 69.92 -40.19
C MET A 795 -0.89 70.37 -40.73
N LYS A 796 -0.95 71.51 -41.45
CA LYS A 796 -2.18 72.00 -42.07
C LYS A 796 -2.78 70.95 -43.01
N THR A 797 -1.95 70.28 -43.82
CA THR A 797 -2.40 69.24 -44.75
C THR A 797 -3.09 68.07 -44.04
N ALA A 798 -2.58 67.65 -42.89
CA ALA A 798 -3.20 66.59 -42.09
C ALA A 798 -4.47 67.11 -41.38
N LEU A 799 -4.41 68.30 -40.78
CA LEU A 799 -5.55 68.91 -40.08
C LEU A 799 -6.74 69.25 -41.02
N ASP A 800 -6.46 69.69 -42.25
CA ASP A 800 -7.49 69.92 -43.29
C ASP A 800 -8.29 68.62 -43.60
N LYS A 801 -7.69 67.44 -43.38
CA LYS A 801 -8.35 66.13 -43.53
C LYS A 801 -9.11 65.68 -42.28
N GLY A 802 -9.04 66.43 -41.19
CA GLY A 802 -9.59 66.04 -39.89
C GLY A 802 -8.72 65.08 -39.08
N VAL A 803 -7.44 64.93 -39.44
CA VAL A 803 -6.48 64.07 -38.71
C VAL A 803 -6.13 64.73 -37.38
N THR A 804 -6.20 63.98 -36.28
CA THR A 804 -5.74 64.45 -34.97
C THR A 804 -4.22 64.29 -34.86
N ILE A 805 -3.51 65.37 -34.55
CA ILE A 805 -2.06 65.37 -34.33
C ILE A 805 -1.79 65.48 -32.83
N LYS A 806 -1.13 64.47 -32.26
CA LYS A 806 -0.70 64.45 -30.86
C LYS A 806 0.82 64.58 -30.77
N ILE A 807 1.32 65.51 -29.96
CA ILE A 807 2.76 65.74 -29.80
C ILE A 807 3.15 65.59 -28.33
N HIS A 808 3.95 64.57 -28.05
CA HIS A 808 4.55 64.30 -26.76
C HIS A 808 5.97 64.87 -26.73
N TYR A 809 6.26 65.83 -25.83
CA TYR A 809 7.52 66.59 -25.85
C TYR A 809 8.15 66.81 -24.47
N GLY A 810 9.46 67.09 -24.44
CA GLY A 810 10.23 67.44 -23.23
C GLY A 810 11.06 66.30 -22.61
N LEU A 811 12.07 66.68 -21.80
CA LEU A 811 12.90 65.79 -20.97
C LEU A 811 12.90 66.23 -19.52
N LYS A 812 13.12 65.27 -18.60
CA LYS A 812 13.43 65.55 -17.19
C LYS A 812 14.88 66.02 -17.04
N ASN A 813 15.12 67.25 -16.59
CA ASN A 813 16.49 67.76 -16.33
C ASN A 813 16.72 68.30 -14.91
N ASN A 814 17.99 68.24 -14.49
CA ASN A 814 18.46 68.46 -13.13
C ASN A 814 18.14 69.87 -12.58
N LYS A 815 17.46 69.87 -11.42
CA LYS A 815 17.34 70.90 -10.36
C LYS A 815 16.99 72.37 -10.68
N ASP A 816 17.28 72.95 -11.85
CA ASP A 816 17.09 74.39 -12.09
C ASP A 816 15.90 74.77 -12.99
N ASP A 817 15.27 73.81 -13.67
CA ASP A 817 14.11 74.06 -14.56
C ASP A 817 12.74 73.89 -13.87
N ARG A 818 12.70 73.69 -12.55
CA ARG A 818 11.47 73.41 -11.79
C ARG A 818 10.66 74.66 -11.39
N TYR A 819 11.07 75.86 -11.78
CA TYR A 819 10.42 77.10 -11.34
C TYR A 819 10.31 78.18 -12.41
N PHE A 820 9.78 77.83 -13.60
CA PHE A 820 9.20 78.86 -14.45
C PHE A 820 7.69 78.88 -14.25
N SER A 821 7.19 79.88 -13.51
CA SER A 821 5.78 80.24 -13.59
C SER A 821 5.43 80.60 -15.04
N TYR A 822 4.19 80.39 -15.45
CA TYR A 822 3.68 80.75 -16.79
C TYR A 822 4.06 82.19 -17.19
N GLU A 823 4.04 83.11 -16.23
CA GLU A 823 4.48 84.51 -16.37
C GLU A 823 5.98 84.66 -16.69
N ASN A 824 6.85 83.96 -15.95
CA ASN A 824 8.31 84.03 -16.18
C ASN A 824 8.72 83.40 -17.52
N LEU A 825 8.01 82.35 -17.94
CA LEU A 825 8.25 81.69 -19.21
C LEU A 825 7.80 82.57 -20.39
N ASN A 826 6.64 83.23 -20.28
CA ASN A 826 6.20 84.22 -21.27
C ASN A 826 7.12 85.45 -21.35
N LYS A 827 7.63 85.92 -20.20
CA LYS A 827 8.56 87.05 -20.14
C LYS A 827 9.87 86.75 -20.88
N LYS A 828 10.47 85.57 -20.64
CA LYS A 828 11.68 85.10 -21.35
C LYS A 828 11.47 84.81 -22.84
N ILE A 829 10.31 84.29 -23.23
CA ILE A 829 9.99 84.06 -24.65
C ILE A 829 9.85 85.40 -25.39
N ASN A 830 9.31 86.43 -24.74
CA ASN A 830 9.15 87.77 -25.32
C ASN A 830 10.46 88.59 -25.36
N GLU A 831 11.45 88.24 -24.53
CA GLU A 831 12.82 88.73 -24.67
C GLU A 831 13.45 88.07 -25.91
N ASN A 832 13.52 88.81 -27.02
CA ASN A 832 14.09 88.39 -28.31
C ASN A 832 15.61 88.12 -28.25
N SER A 833 16.05 87.20 -27.39
CA SER A 833 17.46 86.82 -27.24
C SER A 833 17.80 85.64 -28.15
N ARG A 834 18.96 85.71 -28.81
CA ARG A 834 19.51 84.63 -29.67
C ARG A 834 19.97 83.40 -28.88
N ASN A 835 19.84 83.40 -27.54
CA ASN A 835 20.43 82.40 -26.63
C ASN A 835 19.36 81.62 -25.83
N ARG A 836 18.32 81.10 -26.51
CA ARG A 836 17.33 80.21 -25.87
C ARG A 836 17.87 78.79 -25.73
N THR A 837 17.56 78.14 -24.61
CA THR A 837 17.84 76.71 -24.41
C THR A 837 16.94 75.84 -25.30
N ARG A 838 17.32 74.58 -25.55
CA ARG A 838 16.51 73.61 -26.33
C ARG A 838 15.13 73.36 -25.72
N PHE A 839 15.04 73.44 -24.39
CA PHE A 839 13.80 73.36 -23.64
C PHE A 839 12.88 74.55 -23.93
N GLU A 840 13.40 75.77 -23.82
CA GLU A 840 12.66 77.01 -24.12
C GLU A 840 12.21 77.05 -25.58
N TRP A 841 13.04 76.53 -26.51
CA TRP A 841 12.66 76.37 -27.92
C TRP A 841 11.47 75.42 -28.10
N SER A 842 11.49 74.26 -27.43
CA SER A 842 10.42 73.26 -27.57
C SER A 842 9.07 73.80 -27.11
N ILE A 843 9.03 74.52 -25.97
CA ILE A 843 7.80 75.15 -25.48
C ILE A 843 7.36 76.30 -26.41
N SER A 844 8.30 77.14 -26.86
CA SER A 844 7.99 78.22 -27.79
C SER A 844 7.40 77.68 -29.10
N SER A 845 7.93 76.57 -29.60
CA SER A 845 7.45 75.91 -30.82
C SER A 845 6.03 75.38 -30.65
N ILE A 846 5.77 74.64 -29.57
CA ILE A 846 4.43 74.15 -29.23
C ILE A 846 3.43 75.30 -29.07
N LYS A 847 3.77 76.37 -28.35
CA LYS A 847 2.91 77.56 -28.22
C LYS A 847 2.61 78.22 -29.56
N THR A 848 3.61 78.30 -30.44
CA THR A 848 3.42 78.88 -31.78
C THR A 848 2.48 78.02 -32.62
N LEU A 849 2.63 76.69 -32.57
CA LEU A 849 1.75 75.77 -33.28
C LEU A 849 0.30 75.86 -32.79
N HIS A 850 0.08 75.86 -31.48
CA HIS A 850 -1.26 76.05 -30.91
C HIS A 850 -1.85 77.43 -31.27
N GLY A 851 -1.06 78.50 -31.21
CA GLY A 851 -1.49 79.85 -31.63
C GLY A 851 -1.88 79.94 -33.10
N LEU A 852 -1.30 79.11 -33.97
CA LEU A 852 -1.61 79.06 -35.40
C LEU A 852 -2.83 78.18 -35.71
N PHE A 853 -2.98 77.03 -35.04
CA PHE A 853 -3.93 76.00 -35.46
C PHE A 853 -5.17 75.87 -34.57
N ASP A 854 -5.12 76.20 -33.27
CA ASP A 854 -6.23 75.92 -32.34
C ASP A 854 -7.53 76.64 -32.71
N LYS A 855 -7.43 77.82 -33.35
CA LYS A 855 -8.59 78.62 -33.77
C LYS A 855 -9.34 77.97 -34.92
N ASP A 856 -8.61 77.45 -35.90
CA ASP A 856 -9.17 76.92 -37.14
C ASP A 856 -9.43 75.40 -37.05
N TYR A 857 -8.72 74.69 -36.17
CA TYR A 857 -8.80 73.23 -35.95
C TYR A 857 -8.93 72.88 -34.46
N PRO A 858 -10.05 73.26 -33.81
CA PRO A 858 -10.21 73.04 -32.38
C PRO A 858 -10.14 71.54 -32.05
N ASN A 859 -9.35 71.20 -31.03
CA ASN A 859 -9.17 69.86 -30.47
C ASN A 859 -8.49 68.83 -31.39
N GLN A 860 -7.94 69.26 -32.53
CA GLN A 860 -7.22 68.37 -33.44
C GLN A 860 -5.70 68.41 -33.24
N LEU A 861 -5.16 69.48 -32.64
CA LEU A 861 -3.78 69.52 -32.14
C LEU A 861 -3.77 69.33 -30.63
N ILE A 862 -3.11 68.28 -30.15
CA ILE A 862 -2.95 67.98 -28.73
C ILE A 862 -1.46 67.93 -28.43
N SER A 863 -0.99 68.63 -27.40
CA SER A 863 0.40 68.50 -26.95
C SER A 863 0.47 68.10 -25.48
N TYR A 864 1.44 67.27 -25.12
CA TYR A 864 1.63 66.79 -23.76
C TYR A 864 3.12 66.83 -23.38
N ARG A 865 3.42 67.38 -22.22
CA ARG A 865 4.79 67.44 -21.70
C ARG A 865 5.13 66.21 -20.86
N ASN A 866 6.23 65.55 -21.20
CA ASN A 866 6.72 64.42 -20.42
C ASN A 866 7.59 64.87 -19.24
N GLU A 867 6.99 65.04 -18.06
CA GLU A 867 7.75 65.46 -16.87
C GLU A 867 8.56 64.32 -16.23
N ASN A 868 8.27 63.07 -16.59
CA ASN A 868 8.78 61.88 -15.91
C ASN A 868 9.74 61.03 -16.74
N ALA A 869 9.89 61.27 -18.05
CA ALA A 869 10.76 60.46 -18.90
C ALA A 869 12.15 61.08 -19.12
N GLN A 870 13.15 60.20 -19.08
CA GLN A 870 14.53 60.46 -19.53
C GLN A 870 14.76 59.80 -20.91
N THR A 871 13.78 59.90 -21.82
CA THR A 871 13.84 59.20 -23.11
C THR A 871 14.24 60.16 -24.23
N HIS A 872 15.35 59.89 -24.92
CA HIS A 872 15.73 60.60 -26.14
C HIS A 872 14.98 60.10 -27.40
N ARG A 873 13.94 59.29 -27.17
CA ARG A 873 13.16 58.59 -28.18
C ARG A 873 12.47 59.58 -29.12
N LYS A 874 12.61 59.33 -30.43
CA LYS A 874 11.84 60.05 -31.43
C LYS A 874 11.12 59.07 -32.33
N ILE A 875 9.80 59.08 -32.25
CA ILE A 875 8.94 58.14 -32.94
C ILE A 875 7.70 58.85 -33.47
N VAL A 876 7.25 58.44 -34.65
CA VAL A 876 6.01 58.88 -35.29
C VAL A 876 5.14 57.66 -35.53
N LEU A 877 3.93 57.65 -35.00
CA LEU A 877 2.91 56.63 -35.25
C LEU A 877 1.87 57.21 -36.22
N VAL A 878 1.52 56.46 -37.27
CA VAL A 878 0.52 56.89 -38.26
C VAL A 878 -0.65 55.91 -38.25
N ASP A 879 -1.80 56.38 -37.77
CA ASP A 879 -3.00 55.56 -37.54
C ASP A 879 -2.64 54.26 -36.79
N SER A 880 -3.29 53.13 -37.06
CA SER A 880 -2.82 51.80 -36.64
C SER A 880 -2.14 51.07 -37.81
N LYS A 881 -1.44 51.80 -38.69
CA LYS A 881 -0.90 51.23 -39.94
C LYS A 881 0.59 50.94 -39.81
N TYR A 882 1.37 51.95 -39.45
CA TYR A 882 2.82 51.84 -39.37
C TYR A 882 3.39 52.86 -38.40
N TYR A 883 4.63 52.65 -38.01
CA TYR A 883 5.40 53.62 -37.25
C TYR A 883 6.76 53.87 -37.89
N MET A 884 7.34 55.01 -37.53
CA MET A 884 8.72 55.33 -37.88
C MET A 884 9.49 55.80 -36.65
N ILE A 885 10.65 55.20 -36.41
CA ILE A 885 11.55 55.56 -35.31
C ILE A 885 12.90 55.97 -35.89
N GLY A 886 13.53 57.03 -35.36
CA GLY A 886 14.75 57.55 -35.96
C GLY A 886 15.43 58.68 -35.19
N SER A 887 16.55 59.15 -35.72
CA SER A 887 17.33 60.27 -35.17
C SER A 887 16.55 61.58 -35.16
N TYR A 888 15.79 61.84 -36.23
CA TYR A 888 15.05 63.07 -36.54
C TYR A 888 15.75 64.33 -36.00
N ASN A 889 17.02 64.51 -36.38
CA ASN A 889 17.84 65.64 -35.96
C ASN A 889 17.27 66.97 -36.47
N PHE A 890 16.54 66.99 -37.59
CA PHE A 890 15.78 68.16 -38.04
C PHE A 890 14.72 68.63 -37.02
N LEU A 891 14.16 67.74 -36.18
CA LEU A 891 13.26 68.15 -35.10
C LEU A 891 14.00 68.71 -33.88
N SER A 892 15.30 68.40 -33.70
CA SER A 892 16.05 68.72 -32.47
C SER A 892 17.20 69.74 -32.65
N TYR A 893 17.71 69.90 -33.87
CA TYR A 893 18.92 70.66 -34.23
C TYR A 893 18.76 71.50 -35.51
N ASP A 894 17.54 71.70 -35.98
CA ASP A 894 17.21 72.47 -37.18
C ASP A 894 17.86 71.98 -38.50
N GLY A 895 18.46 70.78 -38.49
CA GLY A 895 19.13 70.17 -39.65
C GLY A 895 20.42 70.87 -40.10
N ARG A 896 21.02 71.73 -39.26
CA ARG A 896 22.16 72.59 -39.63
C ARG A 896 23.52 72.13 -39.10
N ASP A 897 23.56 71.04 -38.35
CA ASP A 897 24.76 70.59 -37.64
C ASP A 897 25.54 69.48 -38.38
N GLY A 898 25.18 69.21 -39.64
CA GLY A 898 25.85 68.21 -40.48
C GLY A 898 25.65 66.76 -40.03
N ARG A 899 24.75 66.51 -39.06
CA ARG A 899 24.40 65.16 -38.62
C ARG A 899 23.47 64.51 -39.65
N GLY A 900 23.80 63.31 -40.09
CA GLY A 900 22.94 62.53 -40.97
C GLY A 900 21.60 62.17 -40.30
N GLU A 901 20.64 61.75 -41.11
CA GLU A 901 19.37 61.23 -40.59
C GLU A 901 19.28 59.72 -40.80
N VAL A 902 18.81 59.01 -39.79
CA VAL A 902 18.46 57.59 -39.90
C VAL A 902 17.06 57.43 -39.35
N ALA A 903 16.18 56.82 -40.14
CA ALA A 903 14.87 56.42 -39.67
C ALA A 903 14.56 55.01 -40.17
N GLU A 904 13.94 54.23 -39.31
CA GLU A 904 13.37 52.95 -39.68
C GLU A 904 11.86 53.12 -39.84
N LYS A 905 11.32 52.65 -40.97
CA LYS A 905 9.87 52.54 -41.17
C LYS A 905 9.44 51.08 -41.02
N ILE A 906 8.46 50.82 -40.16
CA ILE A 906 7.93 49.48 -39.92
C ILE A 906 6.41 49.46 -40.13
N GLU A 907 5.97 48.69 -41.12
CA GLU A 907 4.56 48.44 -41.39
C GLU A 907 4.03 47.30 -40.51
N ASN A 908 3.64 47.62 -39.29
CA ASN A 908 3.10 46.64 -38.34
C ASN A 908 2.01 47.26 -37.45
N SER A 909 0.76 46.98 -37.78
CA SER A 909 -0.41 47.52 -37.08
C SER A 909 -0.47 47.14 -35.60
N ALA A 910 -0.18 45.89 -35.27
CA ALA A 910 -0.20 45.39 -33.89
C ALA A 910 0.88 46.07 -33.04
N LYS A 911 2.09 46.23 -33.59
CA LYS A 911 3.21 46.89 -32.92
C LYS A 911 2.99 48.40 -32.78
N THR A 912 2.35 49.02 -33.77
CA THR A 912 1.92 50.44 -33.71
C THR A 912 0.95 50.66 -32.55
N ASP A 913 -0.04 49.77 -32.38
CA ASP A 913 -0.99 49.85 -31.25
C ASP A 913 -0.33 49.57 -29.89
N GLN A 914 0.67 48.68 -29.84
CA GLN A 914 1.48 48.45 -28.63
C GLN A 914 2.28 49.69 -28.24
N TYR A 915 3.00 50.32 -29.18
CA TYR A 915 3.71 51.59 -28.91
C TYR A 915 2.74 52.66 -28.43
N ARG A 916 1.58 52.80 -29.07
CA ARG A 916 0.56 53.77 -28.65
C ARG A 916 0.09 53.55 -27.20
N ALA A 917 -0.05 52.29 -26.77
CA ALA A 917 -0.43 51.94 -25.41
C ALA A 917 0.70 52.22 -24.39
N VAL A 918 1.93 51.82 -24.70
CA VAL A 918 3.10 52.01 -23.83
C VAL A 918 3.43 53.50 -23.65
N LEU A 919 3.34 54.27 -24.75
CA LEU A 919 3.58 55.71 -24.76
C LEU A 919 2.39 56.52 -24.24
N LYS A 920 1.31 55.84 -23.83
CA LYS A 920 0.09 56.39 -23.20
C LYS A 920 -0.68 57.41 -24.04
N PHE A 921 -0.48 57.46 -25.36
CA PHE A 921 -1.21 58.36 -26.26
C PHE A 921 -2.74 58.21 -26.20
N LYS A 922 -3.26 57.04 -25.76
CA LYS A 922 -4.71 56.77 -25.62
C LYS A 922 -5.41 57.53 -24.47
N ASN A 923 -4.66 58.08 -23.51
CA ASN A 923 -5.25 58.67 -22.30
C ASN A 923 -5.46 60.19 -22.39
N TYR A 924 -5.05 60.83 -23.48
CA TYR A 924 -5.04 62.29 -23.60
C TYR A 924 -6.19 62.76 -24.49
N THR A 925 -7.09 63.58 -23.93
CA THR A 925 -8.27 64.08 -24.64
C THR A 925 -8.26 65.60 -24.83
N MET A 926 -7.54 66.36 -23.99
CA MET A 926 -7.22 67.78 -24.19
C MET A 926 -6.03 68.19 -23.32
N THR A 927 -5.00 68.80 -23.91
CA THR A 927 -3.98 69.56 -23.19
C THR A 927 -3.45 70.69 -24.07
N LYS A 928 -3.51 71.92 -23.55
CA LYS A 928 -2.83 73.10 -24.07
C LYS A 928 -1.56 73.32 -23.24
N PRO A 929 -0.51 73.97 -23.78
CA PRO A 929 0.69 74.33 -23.01
C PRO A 929 0.43 75.21 -21.78
N GLU A 930 -0.79 75.72 -21.61
CA GLU A 930 -1.23 76.54 -20.47
C GLU A 930 -1.59 75.72 -19.22
N TYR A 931 -1.81 74.41 -19.36
CA TYR A 931 -2.21 73.51 -18.27
C TYR A 931 -1.05 72.61 -17.75
N ASP A 932 0.17 72.80 -18.26
CA ASP A 932 1.36 72.02 -17.90
C ASP A 932 1.96 72.39 -16.51
N CYS A 933 1.22 73.08 -15.63
CA CYS A 933 1.76 73.62 -14.36
C CYS A 933 0.84 73.48 -13.13
N GLU A 934 -0.24 72.70 -13.18
CA GLU A 934 -1.06 72.37 -12.00
C GLU A 934 -0.73 71.01 -11.38
#